data_AF-A0A9X5EA27-F1
#
_entry.id   AF-A0A9X5EA27-F1
#
_cell.length_a   1.000
_cell.length_b   1.000
_cell.length_c   1.000
_cell.angle_alpha   90.00
_cell.angle_beta   90.00
_cell.angle_gamma   90.00
#
_symmetry.space_group_name_H-M   'P 1'
#
loop_
_entity.id
_entity.type
_entity.pdbx_description
1 polymer ?
#
loop_
_entity_poly.entity_id
_entity_poly.type
_entity_poly.pdbx_seq_one_letter_code
_entity_poly.pdbx_strand_id
1 'polypeptide(L)'
;MKILLVEDDETIVQLLQPTLASQRYLVELATDGQAGWELVDSFEYDLILLDVMLPKLDGINFCKKLRAKGDRTPVLLLTAQDSSTDKVRGLDAGADDYALKPFDIEELLARIRALLRRSSGTPSPVLEWGCLRLDPSSCEVTYDGKLLHLTAKEYGILELLLRNTHRIFSQSALLDRVWTFDEPPTENTVRAHIKSLRQKIKKAGALDPIETVYGLGYRLKAEERELGVVGAGLSKDLRLTSVDLCSKPARTAESGSRGAGEPQPSTINYQPSTQSQIPVELIPLWERHREKYIERIGVIEQAIASAKQKCLDPQIQSQAAKEAHTLIGSLGSFGLIAASELCRQIERELSDETQVTQERIGHLSTFVAALRQNLNAVEEVKSQKSEVKTQIPLPTTNYQLPTTKLLVVDSDRQMTQALTTEATTAGMEVVVARDLSEAQLAIASTKPDAVLLDLYFCQNREHGLQFLSTLANAQPPIPTVVLTAPQSFADRVEAARLGARSFLQKPVPPAQAIAAIAQALQTSTTPEAKLMLVDDDPQLLERLQVLLEPWGFRLTLLADPQQFWHYLENFRPDLLILDIEMPQLSGIDLCQVVRNDPQWSELPIIFLSARTDAETIHRVFIIGADDYVNKPVIGPELVARVLNRLERSKIRHQMLQLQKAKLMTSE
;
A
#
# COMPACT_ATOMS: atom_id res chain seq x y z
N MET A 1 -22.48 -1.89 -8.88
CA MET A 1 -21.16 -1.50 -9.43
C MET A 1 -20.72 -2.45 -10.55
N LYS A 2 -19.90 -1.99 -11.50
CA LYS A 2 -19.35 -2.76 -12.63
C LYS A 2 -17.85 -3.08 -12.44
N ILE A 3 -17.49 -4.35 -12.55
CA ILE A 3 -16.14 -4.90 -12.31
C ILE A 3 -15.64 -5.55 -13.60
N LEU A 4 -14.41 -5.23 -14.01
CA LEU A 4 -13.69 -6.02 -15.00
C LEU A 4 -12.85 -7.09 -14.27
N LEU A 5 -13.00 -8.35 -14.65
CA LEU A 5 -12.13 -9.45 -14.23
C LEU A 5 -11.21 -9.80 -15.39
N VAL A 6 -9.90 -9.65 -15.20
CA VAL A 6 -8.87 -10.04 -16.17
C VAL A 6 -8.03 -11.17 -15.56
N GLU A 7 -8.27 -12.39 -16.02
CA GLU A 7 -7.78 -13.64 -15.42
C GLU A 7 -7.78 -14.74 -16.49
N ASP A 8 -6.66 -15.43 -16.68
CA ASP A 8 -6.52 -16.50 -17.68
C ASP A 8 -6.72 -17.92 -17.12
N ASP A 9 -6.67 -18.12 -15.79
CA ASP A 9 -7.02 -19.41 -15.18
C ASP A 9 -8.54 -19.61 -15.12
N GLU A 10 -9.05 -20.50 -15.99
CA GLU A 10 -10.48 -20.88 -16.04
C GLU A 10 -11.04 -21.33 -14.68
N THR A 11 -10.22 -21.94 -13.82
CA THR A 11 -10.62 -22.38 -12.47
C THR A 11 -10.95 -21.19 -11.57
N ILE A 12 -10.11 -20.15 -11.66
CA ILE A 12 -10.26 -18.93 -10.88
C ILE A 12 -11.43 -18.10 -11.43
N VAL A 13 -11.60 -18.03 -12.75
CA VAL A 13 -12.79 -17.42 -13.38
C VAL A 13 -14.08 -18.11 -12.93
N GLN A 14 -14.14 -19.44 -12.96
CA GLN A 14 -15.31 -20.22 -12.53
C GLN A 14 -15.63 -20.08 -11.03
N LEU A 15 -14.63 -19.77 -10.20
CA LEU A 15 -14.81 -19.44 -8.78
C LEU A 15 -15.29 -17.99 -8.60
N LEU A 16 -14.63 -17.02 -9.23
CA LEU A 16 -14.88 -15.59 -8.99
C LEU A 16 -16.15 -15.05 -9.64
N GLN A 17 -16.40 -15.39 -10.90
CA GLN A 17 -17.53 -14.83 -11.66
C GLN A 17 -18.89 -15.07 -10.98
N PRO A 18 -19.27 -16.31 -10.56
CA PRO A 18 -20.54 -16.52 -9.85
C PRO A 18 -20.54 -15.93 -8.44
N THR A 19 -19.39 -15.93 -7.75
CA THR A 19 -19.23 -15.35 -6.42
C THR A 19 -19.52 -13.85 -6.44
N LEU A 20 -18.88 -13.10 -7.34
CA LEU A 20 -19.08 -11.66 -7.51
C LEU A 20 -20.51 -11.34 -8.00
N ALA A 21 -21.07 -12.14 -8.90
CA ALA A 21 -22.46 -11.98 -9.35
C ALA A 21 -23.48 -12.22 -8.21
N SER A 22 -23.19 -13.13 -7.27
CA SER A 22 -24.02 -13.35 -6.07
C SER A 22 -24.10 -12.09 -5.19
N GLN A 23 -22.99 -11.35 -5.10
CA GLN A 23 -22.84 -10.06 -4.42
C GLN A 23 -23.37 -8.87 -5.24
N ARG A 24 -24.19 -9.14 -6.27
CA ARG A 24 -24.83 -8.16 -7.16
C ARG A 24 -23.87 -7.29 -7.97
N TYR A 25 -22.60 -7.67 -8.08
CA TYR A 25 -21.68 -7.01 -9.01
C TYR A 25 -21.96 -7.41 -10.45
N LEU A 26 -21.80 -6.44 -11.35
CA LEU A 26 -21.84 -6.67 -12.79
C LEU A 26 -20.41 -7.01 -13.25
N VAL A 27 -20.15 -8.25 -13.65
CA VAL A 27 -18.80 -8.72 -14.00
C VAL A 27 -18.68 -8.92 -15.51
N GLU A 28 -17.69 -8.28 -16.11
CA GLU A 28 -17.23 -8.58 -17.47
C GLU A 28 -15.86 -9.26 -17.40
N LEU A 29 -15.59 -10.19 -18.31
CA LEU A 29 -14.42 -11.07 -18.28
C LEU A 29 -13.51 -10.80 -19.47
N ALA A 30 -12.20 -10.75 -19.22
CA ALA A 30 -11.16 -10.91 -20.22
C ALA A 30 -10.18 -12.02 -19.80
N THR A 31 -9.82 -12.89 -20.74
CA THR A 31 -8.92 -14.04 -20.51
C THR A 31 -7.46 -13.75 -20.86
N ASP A 32 -7.14 -12.50 -21.20
CA ASP A 32 -5.77 -12.02 -21.35
C ASP A 32 -5.69 -10.49 -21.18
N GLY A 33 -4.49 -9.97 -20.90
CA GLY A 33 -4.31 -8.55 -20.62
C GLY A 33 -4.51 -7.62 -21.82
N GLN A 34 -4.42 -8.11 -23.05
CA GLN A 34 -4.69 -7.29 -24.25
C GLN A 34 -6.19 -7.14 -24.47
N ALA A 35 -6.97 -8.22 -24.33
CA ALA A 35 -8.43 -8.18 -24.33
C ALA A 35 -8.97 -7.31 -23.17
N GLY A 36 -8.38 -7.43 -21.98
CA GLY A 36 -8.70 -6.56 -20.85
C GLY A 36 -8.39 -5.09 -21.13
N TRP A 37 -7.32 -4.80 -21.88
CA TRP A 37 -6.96 -3.43 -22.25
C TRP A 37 -7.96 -2.82 -23.24
N GLU A 38 -8.39 -3.59 -24.23
CA GLU A 38 -9.40 -3.18 -25.22
C GLU A 38 -10.76 -2.87 -24.56
N LEU A 39 -11.14 -3.63 -23.52
CA LEU A 39 -12.32 -3.35 -22.71
C LEU A 39 -12.19 -2.04 -21.92
N VAL A 40 -11.08 -1.80 -21.21
CA VAL A 40 -10.87 -0.55 -20.44
C VAL A 40 -10.70 0.68 -21.35
N ASP A 41 -10.23 0.52 -22.58
CA ASP A 41 -10.19 1.62 -23.55
C ASP A 41 -11.59 2.01 -24.05
N SER A 42 -12.54 1.06 -24.00
CA SER A 42 -13.90 1.19 -24.54
C SER A 42 -14.99 1.50 -23.50
N PHE A 43 -14.83 1.06 -22.25
CA PHE A 43 -15.86 1.11 -21.21
C PHE A 43 -15.34 1.63 -19.86
N GLU A 44 -16.19 2.34 -19.11
CA GLU A 44 -15.90 2.72 -17.72
C GLU A 44 -16.18 1.56 -16.76
N TYR A 45 -15.24 1.26 -15.87
CA TYR A 45 -15.38 0.28 -14.78
C TYR A 45 -15.26 0.97 -13.42
N ASP A 46 -15.89 0.40 -12.39
CA ASP A 46 -15.78 0.89 -11.01
C ASP A 46 -14.60 0.25 -10.24
N LEU A 47 -14.13 -0.92 -10.70
CA LEU A 47 -12.97 -1.68 -10.21
C LEU A 47 -12.47 -2.64 -11.30
N ILE A 48 -11.16 -2.87 -11.34
CA ILE A 48 -10.53 -3.92 -12.15
C ILE A 48 -9.88 -4.94 -11.19
N LEU A 49 -10.25 -6.21 -11.33
CA LEU A 49 -9.54 -7.36 -10.78
C LEU A 49 -8.58 -7.87 -11.87
N LEU A 50 -7.30 -7.96 -11.55
CA LEU A 50 -6.25 -8.09 -12.57
C LEU A 50 -5.18 -9.08 -12.11
N ASP A 51 -5.06 -10.25 -12.76
CA ASP A 51 -3.90 -11.11 -12.50
C ASP A 51 -2.60 -10.41 -12.91
N VAL A 52 -1.58 -10.53 -12.07
CA VAL A 52 -0.19 -10.17 -12.37
C VAL A 52 0.35 -10.96 -13.57
N MET A 53 0.05 -12.25 -13.69
CA MET A 53 0.71 -13.19 -14.62
C MET A 53 -0.02 -13.40 -15.96
N LEU A 54 -0.72 -12.38 -16.45
CA LEU A 54 -1.52 -12.47 -17.67
C LEU A 54 -0.68 -12.66 -18.96
N PRO A 55 -1.19 -13.45 -19.93
CA PRO A 55 -0.61 -13.54 -21.27
C PRO A 55 -0.81 -12.24 -22.06
N LYS A 56 0.07 -12.03 -23.05
CA LYS A 56 0.17 -10.87 -23.98
C LYS A 56 0.55 -9.54 -23.31
N LEU A 57 -0.08 -9.17 -22.20
CA LEU A 57 0.20 -7.98 -21.40
C LEU A 57 0.04 -8.32 -19.92
N ASP A 58 1.14 -8.34 -19.17
CA ASP A 58 1.11 -8.64 -17.73
C ASP A 58 0.39 -7.56 -16.92
N GLY A 59 -0.19 -7.94 -15.78
CA GLY A 59 -1.00 -7.03 -14.94
C GLY A 59 -0.24 -5.83 -14.39
N ILE A 60 1.08 -5.94 -14.19
CA ILE A 60 1.92 -4.85 -13.69
C ILE A 60 2.09 -3.79 -14.80
N ASN A 61 2.41 -4.20 -16.03
CA ASN A 61 2.51 -3.27 -17.16
C ASN A 61 1.15 -2.75 -17.63
N PHE A 62 0.08 -3.55 -17.54
CA PHE A 62 -1.31 -3.09 -17.69
C PHE A 62 -1.59 -1.92 -16.74
N CYS A 63 -1.31 -2.10 -15.45
CA CYS A 63 -1.58 -1.08 -14.44
C CYS A 63 -0.77 0.21 -14.69
N LYS A 64 0.52 0.10 -15.03
CA LYS A 64 1.35 1.25 -15.42
C LYS A 64 0.79 2.00 -16.63
N LYS A 65 0.38 1.27 -17.67
CA LYS A 65 -0.19 1.83 -18.90
C LYS A 65 -1.52 2.54 -18.62
N LEU A 66 -2.34 1.99 -17.73
CA LEU A 66 -3.60 2.58 -17.27
C LEU A 66 -3.35 3.91 -16.55
N ARG A 67 -2.42 3.93 -15.59
CA ARG A 67 -2.06 5.14 -14.83
C ARG A 67 -1.39 6.20 -15.71
N ALA A 68 -0.59 5.81 -16.70
CA ALA A 68 0.01 6.72 -17.68
C ALA A 68 -1.05 7.43 -18.58
N LYS A 69 -2.21 6.81 -18.82
CA LYS A 69 -3.37 7.45 -19.48
C LYS A 69 -4.09 8.46 -18.56
N GLY A 70 -3.71 8.54 -17.28
CA GLY A 70 -4.39 9.33 -16.26
C GLY A 70 -5.63 8.65 -15.68
N ASP A 71 -5.88 7.38 -16.00
CA ASP A 71 -7.02 6.63 -15.50
C ASP A 71 -6.77 6.21 -14.04
N ARG A 72 -7.75 6.52 -13.18
CA ARG A 72 -7.69 6.34 -11.72
C ARG A 72 -8.59 5.22 -11.20
N THR A 73 -9.21 4.45 -12.10
CA THR A 73 -10.04 3.27 -11.78
C THR A 73 -9.29 2.38 -10.79
N PRO A 74 -9.91 1.98 -9.67
CA PRO A 74 -9.31 1.08 -8.71
C PRO A 74 -8.80 -0.22 -9.38
N VAL A 75 -7.60 -0.67 -9.03
CA VAL A 75 -7.02 -1.94 -9.50
C VAL A 75 -6.63 -2.80 -8.30
N LEU A 76 -7.24 -3.98 -8.18
CA LEU A 76 -6.87 -5.02 -7.23
C LEU A 76 -6.09 -6.11 -7.97
N LEU A 77 -4.80 -6.26 -7.66
CA LEU A 77 -3.97 -7.30 -8.28
C LEU A 77 -4.23 -8.66 -7.65
N LEU A 78 -4.46 -9.69 -8.47
CA LEU A 78 -4.48 -11.08 -8.03
C LEU A 78 -3.08 -11.66 -8.27
N THR A 79 -2.45 -12.29 -7.28
CA THR A 79 -1.06 -12.75 -7.42
C THR A 79 -0.75 -14.01 -6.63
N ALA A 80 -0.06 -14.97 -7.24
CA ALA A 80 0.51 -16.12 -6.54
C ALA A 80 1.87 -15.82 -5.87
N GLN A 81 2.41 -14.60 -6.02
CA GLN A 81 3.71 -14.21 -5.50
C GLN A 81 3.59 -13.60 -4.10
N ASP A 82 3.94 -14.37 -3.07
CA ASP A 82 3.90 -13.94 -1.66
C ASP A 82 5.11 -13.07 -1.24
N SER A 83 6.10 -12.87 -2.14
CA SER A 83 7.26 -12.05 -1.83
C SER A 83 6.86 -10.59 -1.59
N SER A 84 7.45 -9.97 -0.57
CA SER A 84 7.27 -8.54 -0.28
C SER A 84 7.68 -7.66 -1.46
N THR A 85 8.71 -8.09 -2.21
CA THR A 85 9.17 -7.42 -3.43
C THR A 85 8.11 -7.41 -4.53
N ASP A 86 7.35 -8.48 -4.74
CA ASP A 86 6.36 -8.54 -5.83
C ASP A 86 5.08 -7.75 -5.47
N LYS A 87 4.68 -7.77 -4.21
CA LYS A 87 3.62 -6.92 -3.64
C LYS A 87 3.94 -5.44 -3.84
N VAL A 88 5.16 -5.02 -3.49
CA VAL A 88 5.64 -3.63 -3.70
C VAL A 88 5.68 -3.28 -5.19
N ARG A 89 6.22 -4.14 -6.07
CA ARG A 89 6.22 -3.94 -7.53
C ARG A 89 4.82 -3.70 -8.12
N GLY A 90 3.80 -4.36 -7.57
CA GLY A 90 2.40 -4.14 -7.94
C GLY A 90 1.87 -2.78 -7.49
N LEU A 91 2.10 -2.40 -6.23
CA LEU A 91 1.69 -1.09 -5.70
C LEU A 91 2.42 0.08 -6.40
N ASP A 92 3.72 -0.07 -6.72
CA ASP A 92 4.53 0.89 -7.49
C ASP A 92 4.04 1.09 -8.94
N ALA A 93 3.34 0.10 -9.51
CA ALA A 93 2.67 0.23 -10.80
C ALA A 93 1.40 1.11 -10.72
N GLY A 94 0.99 1.50 -9.51
CA GLY A 94 -0.23 2.23 -9.21
C GLY A 94 -1.45 1.32 -8.95
N ALA A 95 -1.22 0.04 -8.62
CA ALA A 95 -2.27 -0.80 -8.07
C ALA A 95 -2.67 -0.31 -6.67
N ASP A 96 -3.90 -0.59 -6.29
CA ASP A 96 -4.51 -0.03 -5.08
C ASP A 96 -4.43 -0.91 -3.86
N ASP A 97 -4.38 -2.21 -4.13
CA ASP A 97 -4.26 -3.31 -3.20
C ASP A 97 -3.92 -4.59 -4.00
N TYR A 98 -3.64 -5.70 -3.31
CA TYR A 98 -3.48 -7.02 -3.92
C TYR A 98 -4.18 -8.10 -3.07
N ALA A 99 -4.49 -9.24 -3.70
CA ALA A 99 -4.96 -10.45 -3.05
C ALA A 99 -4.06 -11.63 -3.46
N LEU A 100 -3.66 -12.45 -2.48
CA LEU A 100 -2.79 -13.61 -2.70
C LEU A 100 -3.59 -14.81 -3.18
N LYS A 101 -3.08 -15.55 -4.18
CA LYS A 101 -3.63 -16.83 -4.64
C LYS A 101 -2.99 -18.00 -3.86
N PRO A 102 -3.76 -18.98 -3.34
CA PRO A 102 -5.23 -19.01 -3.29
C PRO A 102 -5.76 -18.01 -2.25
N PHE A 103 -6.77 -17.23 -2.63
CA PHE A 103 -7.36 -16.22 -1.76
C PHE A 103 -8.52 -16.79 -0.94
N ASP A 104 -8.69 -16.25 0.27
CA ASP A 104 -9.97 -16.36 0.96
C ASP A 104 -11.03 -15.48 0.25
N ILE A 105 -12.22 -16.04 0.05
CA ILE A 105 -13.30 -15.38 -0.68
C ILE A 105 -13.90 -14.21 0.11
N GLU A 106 -14.03 -14.35 1.44
CA GLU A 106 -14.58 -13.29 2.29
C GLU A 106 -13.59 -12.12 2.40
N GLU A 107 -12.28 -12.40 2.51
CA GLU A 107 -11.23 -11.38 2.42
C GLU A 107 -11.28 -10.64 1.07
N LEU A 108 -11.32 -11.37 -0.05
CA LEU A 108 -11.34 -10.78 -1.38
C LEU A 108 -12.55 -9.85 -1.56
N LEU A 109 -13.75 -10.31 -1.17
CA LEU A 109 -14.97 -9.51 -1.22
C LEU A 109 -14.89 -8.27 -0.30
N ALA A 110 -14.21 -8.38 0.84
CA ALA A 110 -13.99 -7.26 1.75
C ALA A 110 -13.08 -6.17 1.14
N ARG A 111 -11.95 -6.57 0.53
CA ARG A 111 -11.05 -5.66 -0.21
C ARG A 111 -11.79 -4.97 -1.36
N ILE A 112 -12.58 -5.72 -2.14
CA ILE A 112 -13.41 -5.19 -3.23
C ILE A 112 -14.37 -4.10 -2.72
N ARG A 113 -15.09 -4.35 -1.62
CA ARG A 113 -16.02 -3.36 -1.02
C ARG A 113 -15.29 -2.10 -0.56
N ALA A 114 -14.11 -2.23 0.05
CA ALA A 114 -13.31 -1.07 0.48
C ALA A 114 -12.87 -0.19 -0.71
N LEU A 115 -12.38 -0.80 -1.80
CA LEU A 115 -11.97 -0.09 -3.01
C LEU A 115 -13.13 0.64 -3.70
N LEU A 116 -14.32 0.03 -3.75
CA LEU A 116 -15.54 0.60 -4.33
C LEU A 116 -16.16 1.72 -3.47
N ARG A 117 -16.03 1.63 -2.13
CA ARG A 117 -16.45 2.71 -1.21
C ARG A 117 -15.60 3.96 -1.41
N ARG A 118 -14.27 3.78 -1.52
CA ARG A 118 -13.30 4.85 -1.75
C ARG A 118 -13.52 5.63 -3.06
N SER A 119 -13.95 4.96 -4.15
CA SER A 119 -14.20 5.63 -5.44
C SER A 119 -15.54 6.38 -5.51
N SER A 120 -16.55 5.95 -4.75
CA SER A 120 -17.89 6.57 -4.74
C SER A 120 -17.99 7.81 -3.84
N GLY A 121 -17.08 7.95 -2.87
CA GLY A 121 -17.02 9.15 -2.04
C GLY A 121 -18.07 9.22 -0.93
N THR A 122 -18.59 8.05 -0.52
CA THR A 122 -19.41 7.87 0.70
C THR A 122 -18.59 7.03 1.68
N PRO A 123 -18.25 7.53 2.89
CA PRO A 123 -17.35 6.83 3.81
C PRO A 123 -18.05 5.73 4.62
N SER A 124 -19.36 5.83 4.78
CA SER A 124 -20.16 4.86 5.52
C SER A 124 -20.20 3.51 4.79
N PRO A 125 -20.06 2.38 5.51
CA PRO A 125 -20.24 1.05 4.93
C PRO A 125 -21.70 0.79 4.52
N VAL A 126 -22.66 1.33 5.27
CA VAL A 126 -24.11 1.28 4.96
C VAL A 126 -24.52 2.58 4.28
N LEU A 127 -25.22 2.49 3.16
CA LEU A 127 -25.70 3.66 2.43
C LEU A 127 -27.10 4.04 2.93
N GLU A 128 -27.29 5.29 3.33
CA GLU A 128 -28.54 5.78 3.94
C GLU A 128 -29.17 6.95 3.17
N TRP A 129 -30.50 7.06 3.24
CA TRP A 129 -31.28 8.22 2.83
C TRP A 129 -32.56 8.27 3.66
N GLY A 130 -32.65 9.17 4.65
CA GLY A 130 -33.72 9.12 5.65
C GLY A 130 -33.83 7.72 6.29
N CYS A 131 -35.03 7.14 6.30
CA CYS A 131 -35.25 5.78 6.83
C CYS A 131 -34.89 4.64 5.85
N LEU A 132 -34.39 4.93 4.64
CA LEU A 132 -33.94 3.92 3.68
C LEU A 132 -32.47 3.57 3.91
N ARG A 133 -32.16 2.28 4.05
CA ARG A 133 -30.81 1.74 4.26
C ARG A 133 -30.50 0.67 3.23
N LEU A 134 -29.31 0.68 2.65
CA LEU A 134 -28.77 -0.38 1.81
C LEU A 134 -27.40 -0.78 2.36
N ASP A 135 -27.23 -2.06 2.66
CA ASP A 135 -25.97 -2.65 3.12
C ASP A 135 -25.31 -3.44 1.97
N PRO A 136 -24.20 -2.95 1.38
CA PRO A 136 -23.48 -3.64 0.32
C PRO A 136 -22.74 -4.91 0.76
N SER A 137 -22.65 -5.19 2.07
CA SER A 137 -21.99 -6.41 2.58
C SER A 137 -22.95 -7.61 2.62
N SER A 138 -24.22 -7.38 3.00
CA SER A 138 -25.29 -8.37 3.00
C SER A 138 -26.15 -8.36 1.74
N CYS A 139 -26.02 -7.32 0.90
CA CYS A 139 -26.92 -6.99 -0.21
C CYS A 139 -28.38 -6.76 0.22
N GLU A 140 -28.62 -6.45 1.51
CA GLU A 140 -29.95 -6.15 2.02
C GLU A 140 -30.32 -4.68 1.85
N VAL A 141 -31.61 -4.44 1.63
CA VAL A 141 -32.21 -3.10 1.59
C VAL A 141 -33.35 -3.08 2.60
N THR A 142 -33.36 -2.12 3.52
CA THR A 142 -34.45 -1.94 4.47
C THR A 142 -35.01 -0.52 4.40
N TYR A 143 -36.30 -0.38 4.70
CA TYR A 143 -36.92 0.92 4.95
C TYR A 143 -37.60 0.86 6.32
N ASP A 144 -37.24 1.76 7.23
CA ASP A 144 -37.79 1.78 8.60
C ASP A 144 -37.64 0.39 9.30
N GLY A 145 -36.45 -0.20 9.15
CA GLY A 145 -36.13 -1.54 9.66
C GLY A 145 -36.79 -2.73 8.94
N LYS A 146 -37.67 -2.48 7.95
CA LYS A 146 -38.39 -3.54 7.21
C LYS A 146 -37.68 -3.89 5.91
N LEU A 147 -37.43 -5.18 5.68
CA LEU A 147 -36.74 -5.68 4.48
C LEU A 147 -37.53 -5.37 3.18
N LEU A 148 -36.81 -4.89 2.17
CA LEU A 148 -37.33 -4.44 0.88
C LEU A 148 -36.81 -5.34 -0.26
N HIS A 149 -37.65 -6.23 -0.77
CA HIS A 149 -37.25 -7.19 -1.80
C HIS A 149 -37.10 -6.54 -3.19
N LEU A 150 -35.87 -6.15 -3.54
CA LEU A 150 -35.48 -5.65 -4.86
C LEU A 150 -34.95 -6.79 -5.76
N THR A 151 -35.14 -6.65 -7.06
CA THR A 151 -34.43 -7.44 -8.09
C THR A 151 -33.01 -6.91 -8.27
N ALA A 152 -32.11 -7.69 -8.88
CA ALA A 152 -30.71 -7.30 -9.06
C ALA A 152 -30.53 -5.94 -9.78
N LYS A 153 -31.31 -5.66 -10.84
CA LYS A 153 -31.24 -4.39 -11.58
C LYS A 153 -31.84 -3.22 -10.77
N GLU A 154 -32.91 -3.45 -9.99
CA GLU A 154 -33.46 -2.43 -9.07
C GLU A 154 -32.49 -2.10 -7.93
N TYR A 155 -31.82 -3.12 -7.36
CA TYR A 155 -30.76 -2.96 -6.37
C TYR A 155 -29.59 -2.16 -6.95
N GLY A 156 -29.08 -2.54 -8.14
CA GLY A 156 -27.97 -1.84 -8.78
C GLY A 156 -28.25 -0.37 -9.09
N ILE A 157 -29.49 -0.04 -9.51
CA ILE A 157 -29.94 1.35 -9.67
C ILE A 157 -29.94 2.08 -8.33
N LEU A 158 -30.49 1.47 -7.27
CA LEU A 158 -30.57 2.11 -5.95
C LEU A 158 -29.19 2.32 -5.34
N GLU A 159 -28.31 1.32 -5.41
CA GLU A 159 -26.91 1.40 -4.95
C GLU A 159 -26.18 2.54 -5.68
N LEU A 160 -26.28 2.61 -7.01
CA LEU A 160 -25.62 3.65 -7.82
C LEU A 160 -26.08 5.06 -7.43
N LEU A 161 -27.38 5.26 -7.19
CA LEU A 161 -27.95 6.54 -6.76
C LEU A 161 -27.56 6.90 -5.32
N LEU A 162 -27.60 5.94 -4.38
CA LEU A 162 -27.19 6.16 -2.98
C LEU A 162 -25.69 6.45 -2.86
N ARG A 163 -24.85 5.84 -3.70
CA ARG A 163 -23.40 6.14 -3.80
C ARG A 163 -23.11 7.51 -4.43
N ASN A 164 -24.08 8.16 -5.05
CA ASN A 164 -23.89 9.38 -5.84
C ASN A 164 -25.05 10.36 -5.59
N THR A 165 -25.32 10.67 -4.32
CA THR A 165 -26.53 11.36 -3.81
C THR A 165 -26.90 12.69 -4.47
N HIS A 166 -25.98 13.32 -5.23
CA HIS A 166 -26.21 14.59 -5.92
C HIS A 166 -26.02 14.53 -7.45
N ARG A 167 -25.59 13.39 -8.00
CA ARG A 167 -25.30 13.23 -9.43
C ARG A 167 -26.56 12.89 -10.23
N ILE A 168 -26.72 13.52 -11.39
CA ILE A 168 -27.73 13.13 -12.37
C ILE A 168 -27.13 12.05 -13.28
N PHE A 169 -27.83 10.94 -13.44
CA PHE A 169 -27.52 9.89 -14.41
C PHE A 169 -28.54 9.89 -15.55
N SER A 170 -28.05 9.98 -16.80
CA SER A 170 -28.86 9.77 -18.00
C SER A 170 -29.32 8.31 -18.11
N GLN A 171 -30.29 8.06 -19.02
CA GLN A 171 -30.73 6.68 -19.30
C GLN A 171 -29.59 5.82 -19.85
N SER A 172 -28.75 6.38 -20.74
CA SER A 172 -27.50 5.74 -21.20
C SER A 172 -26.53 5.46 -20.05
N ALA A 173 -26.22 6.44 -19.19
CA ALA A 173 -25.28 6.24 -18.08
C ALA A 173 -25.77 5.23 -17.03
N LEU A 174 -27.08 5.02 -16.91
CA LEU A 174 -27.66 3.92 -16.12
C LEU A 174 -27.58 2.56 -16.86
N LEU A 175 -27.79 2.54 -18.18
CA LEU A 175 -27.60 1.34 -19.00
C LEU A 175 -26.17 0.81 -18.85
N ASP A 176 -25.19 1.66 -19.13
CA ASP A 176 -23.76 1.30 -19.19
C ASP A 176 -23.20 0.79 -17.85
N ARG A 177 -23.82 1.18 -16.72
CA ARG A 177 -23.39 0.83 -15.34
C ARG A 177 -24.17 -0.30 -14.67
N VAL A 178 -25.37 -0.65 -15.15
CA VAL A 178 -26.25 -1.65 -14.51
C VAL A 178 -26.52 -2.86 -15.42
N TRP A 179 -26.13 -2.80 -16.70
CA TRP A 179 -26.22 -3.90 -17.65
C TRP A 179 -24.88 -4.23 -18.32
N THR A 180 -24.66 -5.53 -18.56
CA THR A 180 -23.50 -6.06 -19.28
C THR A 180 -23.64 -5.81 -20.77
N PHE A 181 -22.52 -5.81 -21.48
CA PHE A 181 -22.50 -5.77 -22.94
C PHE A 181 -23.39 -6.86 -23.60
N ASP A 182 -23.45 -8.06 -23.03
CA ASP A 182 -24.18 -9.21 -23.59
C ASP A 182 -25.73 -9.13 -23.42
N GLU A 183 -26.23 -8.23 -22.57
CA GLU A 183 -27.67 -8.02 -22.32
C GLU A 183 -28.14 -6.59 -22.67
N PRO A 184 -27.88 -6.02 -23.87
CA PRO A 184 -28.08 -4.59 -24.13
C PRO A 184 -29.58 -4.23 -24.16
N PRO A 185 -30.12 -3.52 -23.14
CA PRO A 185 -31.53 -3.19 -23.08
C PRO A 185 -31.85 -1.90 -23.83
N THR A 186 -33.12 -1.70 -24.14
CA THR A 186 -33.60 -0.37 -24.55
C THR A 186 -33.70 0.59 -23.37
N GLU A 187 -33.61 1.91 -23.60
CA GLU A 187 -33.83 2.93 -22.55
C GLU A 187 -35.19 2.78 -21.82
N ASN A 188 -36.21 2.25 -22.51
CA ASN A 188 -37.52 1.97 -21.92
C ASN A 188 -37.43 0.94 -20.77
N THR A 189 -36.47 0.02 -20.82
CA THR A 189 -36.20 -0.95 -19.75
C THR A 189 -35.75 -0.23 -18.48
N VAL A 190 -34.88 0.79 -18.58
CA VAL A 190 -34.47 1.63 -17.44
C VAL A 190 -35.68 2.29 -16.79
N ARG A 191 -36.58 2.88 -17.61
CA ARG A 191 -37.81 3.52 -17.11
C ARG A 191 -38.71 2.54 -16.37
N ALA A 192 -38.81 1.29 -16.85
CA ALA A 192 -39.59 0.23 -16.20
C ALA A 192 -39.00 -0.15 -14.83
N HIS A 193 -37.68 -0.33 -14.72
CA HIS A 193 -37.03 -0.63 -13.43
C HIS A 193 -37.11 0.55 -12.44
N ILE A 194 -36.89 1.80 -12.88
CA ILE A 194 -37.08 2.99 -12.03
C ILE A 194 -38.53 3.04 -11.51
N LYS A 195 -39.53 2.79 -12.37
CA LYS A 195 -40.95 2.77 -11.98
C LYS A 195 -41.24 1.68 -10.95
N SER A 196 -40.71 0.47 -11.15
CA SER A 196 -40.88 -0.66 -10.23
C SER A 196 -40.20 -0.40 -8.88
N LEU A 197 -38.96 0.10 -8.89
CA LEU A 197 -38.22 0.50 -7.69
C LEU A 197 -38.98 1.53 -6.86
N ARG A 198 -39.48 2.61 -7.50
CA ARG A 198 -40.34 3.62 -6.87
C ARG A 198 -41.61 3.02 -6.26
N GLN A 199 -42.27 2.10 -6.97
CA GLN A 199 -43.47 1.43 -6.46
C GLN A 199 -43.18 0.56 -5.23
N LYS A 200 -42.06 -0.16 -5.20
CA LYS A 200 -41.63 -0.97 -4.04
C LYS A 200 -41.31 -0.09 -2.84
N ILE A 201 -40.48 0.95 -3.02
CA ILE A 201 -40.11 1.91 -1.98
C ILE A 201 -41.36 2.59 -1.40
N LYS A 202 -42.27 3.08 -2.25
CA LYS A 202 -43.54 3.69 -1.81
C LYS A 202 -44.44 2.70 -1.07
N LYS A 203 -44.47 1.41 -1.47
CA LYS A 203 -45.25 0.37 -0.79
C LYS A 203 -44.76 0.08 0.64
N ALA A 204 -43.48 0.34 0.94
CA ALA A 204 -42.94 0.24 2.29
C ALA A 204 -43.28 1.45 3.19
N GLY A 205 -43.93 2.48 2.66
CA GLY A 205 -44.31 3.70 3.40
C GLY A 205 -43.38 4.91 3.17
N ALA A 206 -42.45 4.82 2.23
CA ALA A 206 -41.51 5.88 1.93
C ALA A 206 -42.07 6.95 0.98
N LEU A 207 -41.57 8.19 1.13
CA LEU A 207 -41.59 9.19 0.07
C LEU A 207 -40.69 8.73 -1.09
N ASP A 208 -41.02 9.11 -2.33
CA ASP A 208 -40.22 8.75 -3.51
C ASP A 208 -38.83 9.43 -3.43
N PRO A 209 -37.72 8.67 -3.27
CA PRO A 209 -36.39 9.23 -3.11
C PRO A 209 -35.76 9.64 -4.44
N ILE A 210 -36.31 9.17 -5.56
CA ILE A 210 -35.74 9.39 -6.89
C ILE A 210 -36.43 10.60 -7.52
N GLU A 211 -35.66 11.60 -7.90
CA GLU A 211 -36.10 12.70 -8.76
C GLU A 211 -35.95 12.31 -10.23
N THR A 212 -36.92 12.68 -11.07
CA THR A 212 -36.75 12.66 -12.53
C THR A 212 -36.46 14.08 -12.99
N VAL A 213 -35.22 14.33 -13.41
CA VAL A 213 -34.81 15.61 -14.00
C VAL A 213 -35.11 15.54 -15.50
N TYR A 214 -36.20 16.16 -15.93
CA TYR A 214 -36.69 16.07 -17.30
C TYR A 214 -35.60 16.46 -18.32
N GLY A 215 -35.44 15.64 -19.36
CA GLY A 215 -34.40 15.81 -20.39
C GLY A 215 -32.98 15.38 -19.99
N LEU A 216 -32.69 15.22 -18.69
CA LEU A 216 -31.35 14.91 -18.20
C LEU A 216 -31.22 13.51 -17.56
N GLY A 217 -32.26 13.03 -16.86
CA GLY A 217 -32.29 11.67 -16.31
C GLY A 217 -32.82 11.57 -14.89
N TYR A 218 -32.09 10.87 -14.02
CA TYR A 218 -32.49 10.53 -12.64
C TYR A 218 -31.42 10.92 -11.62
N ARG A 219 -31.87 11.32 -10.43
CA ARG A 219 -31.01 11.73 -9.30
C ARG A 219 -31.68 11.35 -7.98
N LEU A 220 -30.93 11.18 -6.90
CA LEU A 220 -31.47 11.06 -5.54
C LEU A 220 -31.86 12.46 -5.01
N LYS A 221 -33.02 12.61 -4.37
CA LYS A 221 -33.41 13.88 -3.76
C LYS A 221 -32.47 14.26 -2.62
N ALA A 222 -32.23 15.56 -2.45
CA ALA A 222 -31.57 16.05 -1.25
C ALA A 222 -32.39 15.68 0.00
N GLU A 223 -31.69 15.32 1.08
CA GLU A 223 -32.31 15.06 2.38
C GLU A 223 -32.75 16.40 2.98
N GLU A 224 -34.07 16.64 3.06
CA GLU A 224 -34.63 17.71 3.90
C GLU A 224 -34.44 17.32 5.37
N ARG A 225 -33.25 17.60 5.90
CA ARG A 225 -33.03 17.58 7.34
C ARG A 225 -33.89 18.67 7.95
N GLU A 226 -34.93 18.27 8.69
CA GLU A 226 -35.62 19.18 9.60
C GLU A 226 -34.60 19.72 10.59
N LEU A 227 -34.11 20.94 10.33
CA LEU A 227 -33.35 21.74 11.27
C LEU A 227 -34.28 22.04 12.45
N GLY A 228 -34.22 21.19 13.47
CA GLY A 228 -35.02 21.26 14.67
C GLY A 228 -34.77 22.55 15.45
N VAL A 229 -35.45 23.63 15.05
CA VAL A 229 -35.57 24.85 15.86
C VAL A 229 -36.29 24.45 17.14
N VAL A 230 -35.56 24.45 18.26
CA VAL A 230 -36.09 24.11 19.58
C VAL A 230 -37.09 25.18 20.01
N GLY A 231 -38.37 24.93 19.73
CA GLY A 231 -39.49 25.84 19.95
C GLY A 231 -40.63 25.19 20.74
N ALA A 232 -40.39 24.96 22.03
CA ALA A 232 -41.35 24.77 23.13
C ALA A 232 -42.76 24.19 22.85
N GLY A 233 -43.08 23.02 23.41
CA GLY A 233 -44.48 22.71 23.77
C GLY A 233 -44.90 21.25 23.98
N LEU A 234 -45.01 20.84 25.24
CA LEU A 234 -46.05 19.94 25.79
C LEU A 234 -46.14 18.46 25.31
N SER A 235 -45.69 17.54 26.20
CA SER A 235 -46.39 16.33 26.71
C SER A 235 -47.24 15.45 25.75
N LYS A 236 -47.21 14.10 25.81
CA LYS A 236 -47.15 13.23 27.00
C LYS A 236 -47.00 11.73 26.61
N ASP A 237 -46.60 10.90 27.59
CA ASP A 237 -46.82 9.45 27.69
C ASP A 237 -46.35 8.50 26.57
N LEU A 238 -45.34 7.65 26.85
CA LEU A 238 -45.57 6.19 26.99
C LEU A 238 -44.43 5.47 27.75
N ARG A 239 -44.69 4.25 28.20
CA ARG A 239 -43.90 3.52 29.22
C ARG A 239 -42.88 2.57 28.61
N LEU A 240 -41.70 2.48 29.23
CA LEU A 240 -40.73 1.40 29.04
C LEU A 240 -41.02 0.24 30.00
N THR A 241 -40.99 -1.00 29.48
CA THR A 241 -40.92 -2.23 30.29
C THR A 241 -39.79 -3.11 29.76
N SER A 242 -38.80 -3.37 30.61
CA SER A 242 -37.68 -4.27 30.38
C SER A 242 -38.08 -5.74 30.56
N VAL A 243 -37.55 -6.64 29.72
CA VAL A 243 -37.48 -8.08 30.03
C VAL A 243 -36.16 -8.65 29.50
N ASP A 244 -35.50 -9.46 30.33
CA ASP A 244 -34.22 -10.11 30.07
C ASP A 244 -34.28 -11.23 29.01
N LEU A 245 -33.14 -11.51 28.37
CA LEU A 245 -32.89 -12.77 27.68
C LEU A 245 -31.45 -13.25 27.94
N CYS A 246 -31.32 -14.35 28.68
CA CYS A 246 -30.08 -15.12 28.78
C CYS A 246 -30.40 -16.62 28.91
N SER A 247 -29.93 -17.46 27.99
CA SER A 247 -29.74 -18.90 28.20
C SER A 247 -29.00 -19.56 27.02
N LYS A 248 -28.08 -20.48 27.33
CA LYS A 248 -27.45 -21.43 26.41
C LYS A 248 -28.23 -22.76 26.42
N PRO A 249 -28.02 -23.65 25.43
CA PRO A 249 -27.11 -24.80 25.61
C PRO A 249 -26.18 -24.97 24.37
N ALA A 250 -25.25 -25.91 24.20
CA ALA A 250 -24.45 -26.89 24.97
C ALA A 250 -24.03 -27.97 23.93
N ARG A 251 -22.92 -28.69 24.16
CA ARG A 251 -22.22 -29.51 23.14
C ARG A 251 -22.70 -30.98 23.04
N THR A 252 -22.47 -31.59 21.88
CA THR A 252 -22.04 -33.00 21.74
C THR A 252 -20.94 -33.11 20.66
N ALA A 253 -20.17 -34.19 20.67
CA ALA A 253 -18.99 -34.40 19.82
C ALA A 253 -19.06 -35.76 19.10
N GLU A 254 -18.34 -35.92 17.99
CA GLU A 254 -17.90 -37.24 17.51
C GLU A 254 -16.66 -37.13 16.60
N SER A 255 -15.99 -38.26 16.38
CA SER A 255 -14.60 -38.35 15.91
C SER A 255 -14.45 -39.12 14.58
N GLY A 256 -13.39 -38.83 13.81
CA GLY A 256 -13.04 -39.61 12.62
C GLY A 256 -11.68 -39.24 12.02
N SER A 257 -10.76 -40.20 11.92
CA SER A 257 -9.39 -40.01 11.42
C SER A 257 -9.01 -41.01 10.31
N ARG A 258 -8.42 -40.52 9.22
CA ARG A 258 -7.64 -41.19 8.14
C ARG A 258 -7.36 -40.12 7.07
N GLY A 259 -6.25 -40.05 6.32
CA GLY A 259 -5.01 -40.83 6.24
C GLY A 259 -4.19 -40.26 5.06
N ALA A 260 -2.85 -40.21 5.15
CA ALA A 260 -2.02 -39.31 4.35
C ALA A 260 -1.61 -39.81 2.94
N GLY A 261 -1.06 -38.89 2.12
CA GLY A 261 -0.34 -39.19 0.88
C GLY A 261 0.19 -37.95 0.13
N GLU A 262 1.41 -37.50 0.46
CA GLU A 262 2.16 -36.48 -0.30
C GLU A 262 3.51 -37.05 -0.81
N PRO A 263 3.99 -36.66 -2.01
CA PRO A 263 5.29 -37.07 -2.55
C PRO A 263 6.44 -36.09 -2.20
N GLN A 264 7.67 -36.61 -2.21
CA GLN A 264 8.90 -35.91 -1.78
C GLN A 264 9.41 -34.87 -2.81
N PRO A 265 10.07 -33.78 -2.36
CA PRO A 265 10.77 -32.84 -3.24
C PRO A 265 12.22 -33.24 -3.52
N SER A 266 12.72 -32.86 -4.70
CA SER A 266 14.08 -33.15 -5.19
C SER A 266 15.10 -32.07 -4.81
N THR A 267 16.37 -32.48 -4.71
CA THR A 267 17.50 -31.64 -4.26
C THR A 267 17.95 -30.66 -5.35
N ILE A 268 18.06 -29.36 -5.02
CA ILE A 268 18.68 -28.35 -5.88
C ILE A 268 20.02 -27.93 -5.27
N ASN A 269 21.06 -27.92 -6.10
CA ASN A 269 22.45 -27.69 -5.70
C ASN A 269 22.79 -26.19 -5.86
N TYR A 270 23.27 -25.52 -4.80
CA TYR A 270 23.53 -24.07 -4.79
C TYR A 270 25.03 -23.78 -4.67
N GLN A 271 25.59 -22.96 -5.57
CA GLN A 271 26.97 -22.50 -5.49
C GLN A 271 27.05 -21.10 -4.83
N PRO A 272 28.06 -20.83 -3.98
CA PRO A 272 28.12 -19.59 -3.22
C PRO A 272 28.77 -18.45 -4.01
N SER A 273 28.02 -17.40 -4.29
CA SER A 273 28.57 -16.11 -4.71
C SER A 273 27.64 -14.95 -4.37
N THR A 274 27.92 -14.28 -3.24
CA THR A 274 27.97 -12.82 -3.04
C THR A 274 28.33 -12.60 -1.57
N GLN A 275 29.36 -11.81 -1.27
CA GLN A 275 29.77 -11.55 0.12
C GLN A 275 28.71 -10.71 0.84
N SER A 276 28.08 -11.28 1.88
CA SER A 276 27.15 -10.55 2.74
C SER A 276 27.94 -9.63 3.68
N GLN A 277 27.80 -8.31 3.56
CA GLN A 277 28.42 -7.34 4.45
C GLN A 277 27.36 -6.69 5.36
N ILE A 278 27.75 -6.40 6.60
CA ILE A 278 26.86 -5.73 7.57
C ILE A 278 26.71 -4.26 7.17
N PRO A 279 25.48 -3.71 7.08
CA PRO A 279 25.26 -2.30 6.83
C PRO A 279 26.03 -1.42 7.83
N VAL A 280 26.66 -0.34 7.33
CA VAL A 280 27.58 0.50 8.13
C VAL A 280 26.92 1.05 9.40
N GLU A 281 25.63 1.36 9.34
CA GLU A 281 24.79 1.85 10.43
C GLU A 281 24.59 0.81 11.55
N LEU A 282 24.65 -0.48 11.23
CA LEU A 282 24.48 -1.60 12.16
C LEU A 282 25.79 -2.11 12.76
N ILE A 283 26.95 -1.65 12.28
CA ILE A 283 28.28 -2.04 12.82
C ILE A 283 28.39 -1.81 14.33
N PRO A 284 27.96 -0.66 14.92
CA PRO A 284 28.07 -0.44 16.38
C PRO A 284 27.17 -1.39 17.20
N LEU A 285 26.02 -1.78 16.63
CA LEU A 285 25.08 -2.70 17.27
C LEU A 285 25.58 -4.16 17.15
N TRP A 286 26.13 -4.52 16.00
CA TRP A 286 26.83 -5.78 15.77
C TRP A 286 27.98 -5.96 16.75
N GLU A 287 28.87 -4.98 16.88
CA GLU A 287 30.01 -5.03 17.81
C GLU A 287 29.58 -5.26 19.26
N ARG A 288 28.48 -4.63 19.71
CA ARG A 288 27.93 -4.80 21.06
C ARG A 288 27.35 -6.20 21.33
N HIS A 289 26.94 -6.94 20.30
CA HIS A 289 26.29 -8.25 20.44
C HIS A 289 27.11 -9.44 19.89
N ARG A 290 28.21 -9.18 19.17
CA ARG A 290 29.07 -10.18 18.50
C ARG A 290 29.54 -11.30 19.43
N GLU A 291 30.04 -10.99 20.62
CA GLU A 291 30.53 -12.01 21.58
C GLU A 291 29.44 -13.04 21.91
N LYS A 292 28.20 -12.57 22.15
CA LYS A 292 27.05 -13.44 22.41
C LYS A 292 26.66 -14.30 21.21
N TYR A 293 26.90 -13.86 19.98
CA TYR A 293 26.67 -14.69 18.79
C TYR A 293 27.77 -15.74 18.61
N ILE A 294 29.03 -15.42 18.94
CA ILE A 294 30.13 -16.39 18.96
C ILE A 294 29.90 -17.46 20.03
N GLU A 295 29.46 -17.09 21.23
CA GLU A 295 29.09 -18.03 22.29
C GLU A 295 28.00 -19.02 21.84
N ARG A 296 26.93 -18.53 21.20
CA ARG A 296 25.83 -19.37 20.66
C ARG A 296 26.30 -20.33 19.57
N ILE A 297 27.20 -19.90 18.69
CA ILE A 297 27.84 -20.79 17.70
C ILE A 297 28.69 -21.86 18.41
N GLY A 298 29.35 -21.53 19.52
CA GLY A 298 30.07 -22.49 20.37
C GLY A 298 29.17 -23.61 20.91
N VAL A 299 27.91 -23.32 21.27
CA VAL A 299 26.93 -24.35 21.70
C VAL A 299 26.62 -25.34 20.57
N ILE A 300 26.50 -24.84 19.33
CA ILE A 300 26.29 -25.66 18.13
C ILE A 300 27.54 -26.50 17.82
N GLU A 301 28.75 -25.92 17.91
CA GLU A 301 30.02 -26.64 17.76
C GLU A 301 30.16 -27.78 18.79
N GLN A 302 29.76 -27.55 20.04
CA GLN A 302 29.80 -28.55 21.10
C GLN A 302 28.83 -29.71 20.84
N ALA A 303 27.61 -29.44 20.35
CA ALA A 303 26.67 -30.48 19.95
C ALA A 303 27.21 -31.35 18.80
N ILE A 304 27.82 -30.73 17.79
CA ILE A 304 28.45 -31.44 16.65
C ILE A 304 29.66 -32.27 17.13
N ALA A 305 30.44 -31.77 18.10
CA ALA A 305 31.56 -32.51 18.68
C ALA A 305 31.09 -33.75 19.46
N SER A 306 30.02 -33.64 20.27
CA SER A 306 29.41 -34.77 20.98
C SER A 306 28.79 -35.80 20.01
N ALA A 307 28.16 -35.34 18.92
CA ALA A 307 27.65 -36.21 17.86
C ALA A 307 28.78 -37.05 17.21
N LYS A 308 29.96 -36.45 16.94
CA LYS A 308 31.14 -37.17 16.42
C LYS A 308 31.61 -38.30 17.33
N GLN A 309 31.39 -38.19 18.64
CA GLN A 309 31.76 -39.20 19.64
C GLN A 309 30.66 -40.26 19.87
N LYS A 310 29.58 -40.25 19.07
CA LYS A 310 28.40 -41.13 19.21
C LYS A 310 27.66 -41.01 20.56
N CYS A 311 27.84 -39.90 21.27
CA CYS A 311 27.12 -39.56 22.51
C CYS A 311 26.39 -38.23 22.31
N LEU A 312 25.43 -38.19 21.39
CA LEU A 312 24.54 -37.04 21.25
C LEU A 312 23.40 -37.16 22.26
N ASP A 313 23.46 -36.33 23.31
CA ASP A 313 22.36 -36.16 24.26
C ASP A 313 21.21 -35.38 23.58
N PRO A 314 19.96 -35.89 23.59
CA PRO A 314 18.80 -35.16 23.08
C PRO A 314 18.62 -33.76 23.65
N GLN A 315 19.03 -33.50 24.91
CA GLN A 315 18.98 -32.17 25.50
C GLN A 315 19.96 -31.20 24.84
N ILE A 316 21.18 -31.67 24.52
CA ILE A 316 22.21 -30.88 23.82
C ILE A 316 21.79 -30.63 22.36
N GLN A 317 21.20 -31.62 21.70
CA GLN A 317 20.66 -31.48 20.34
C GLN A 317 19.53 -30.43 20.27
N SER A 318 18.55 -30.53 21.18
CA SER A 318 17.44 -29.57 21.27
C SER A 318 17.92 -28.14 21.57
N GLN A 319 18.90 -27.98 22.47
CA GLN A 319 19.48 -26.67 22.77
C GLN A 319 20.22 -26.09 21.54
N ALA A 320 21.01 -26.89 20.82
CA ALA A 320 21.72 -26.43 19.62
C ALA A 320 20.76 -26.03 18.48
N ALA A 321 19.66 -26.77 18.28
CA ALA A 321 18.62 -26.38 17.33
C ALA A 321 17.96 -25.04 17.71
N LYS A 322 17.68 -24.82 18.99
CA LYS A 322 17.11 -23.56 19.50
C LYS A 322 18.06 -22.36 19.37
N GLU A 323 19.37 -22.58 19.54
CA GLU A 323 20.37 -21.55 19.30
C GLU A 323 20.51 -21.24 17.79
N ALA A 324 20.48 -22.25 16.93
CA ALA A 324 20.43 -22.06 15.48
C ALA A 324 19.20 -21.25 15.07
N HIS A 325 18.01 -21.58 15.59
CA HIS A 325 16.76 -20.83 15.38
C HIS A 325 16.92 -19.34 15.72
N THR A 326 17.50 -19.05 16.89
CA THR A 326 17.69 -17.67 17.37
C THR A 326 18.69 -16.90 16.50
N LEU A 327 19.72 -17.57 15.97
CA LEU A 327 20.70 -16.99 15.06
C LEU A 327 20.11 -16.66 13.68
N ILE A 328 19.13 -17.43 13.16
CA ILE A 328 18.48 -17.15 11.87
C ILE A 328 17.84 -15.76 11.86
N GLY A 329 17.01 -15.47 12.87
CA GLY A 329 16.33 -14.19 13.01
C GLY A 329 17.31 -13.05 13.33
N SER A 330 18.28 -13.31 14.23
CA SER A 330 19.28 -12.31 14.61
C SER A 330 20.15 -11.89 13.43
N LEU A 331 20.81 -12.84 12.75
CA LEU A 331 21.74 -12.57 11.65
C LEU A 331 21.03 -12.03 10.41
N GLY A 332 19.79 -12.49 10.15
CA GLY A 332 18.94 -11.91 9.10
C GLY A 332 18.63 -10.43 9.34
N SER A 333 18.42 -10.03 10.60
CA SER A 333 18.18 -8.63 10.98
C SER A 333 19.41 -7.73 10.80
N PHE A 334 20.63 -8.30 10.75
CA PHE A 334 21.88 -7.57 10.47
C PHE A 334 22.27 -7.57 8.98
N GLY A 335 21.40 -8.05 8.08
CA GLY A 335 21.71 -8.16 6.64
C GLY A 335 22.68 -9.30 6.29
N LEU A 336 23.04 -10.16 7.24
CA LEU A 336 23.92 -11.31 7.02
C LEU A 336 23.12 -12.49 6.46
N ILE A 337 22.58 -12.32 5.26
CA ILE A 337 21.66 -13.27 4.60
C ILE A 337 22.29 -14.65 4.47
N ALA A 338 23.52 -14.76 3.94
CA ALA A 338 24.22 -16.04 3.81
C ALA A 338 24.45 -16.73 5.17
N ALA A 339 24.66 -15.96 6.25
CA ALA A 339 24.82 -16.52 7.60
C ALA A 339 23.48 -17.01 8.18
N SER A 340 22.39 -16.28 7.94
CA SER A 340 21.02 -16.67 8.29
C SER A 340 20.56 -17.93 7.55
N GLU A 341 20.98 -18.11 6.28
CA GLU A 341 20.73 -19.31 5.48
C GLU A 341 21.53 -20.52 5.98
N LEU A 342 22.81 -20.35 6.31
CA LEU A 342 23.61 -21.40 6.95
C LEU A 342 23.00 -21.84 8.29
N CYS A 343 22.53 -20.92 9.13
CA CYS A 343 21.83 -21.26 10.36
C CYS A 343 20.50 -22.01 10.12
N ARG A 344 19.75 -21.69 9.04
CA ARG A 344 18.55 -22.44 8.63
C ARG A 344 18.87 -23.88 8.21
N GLN A 345 19.99 -24.10 7.55
CA GLN A 345 20.45 -25.44 7.17
C GLN A 345 20.88 -26.25 8.42
N ILE A 346 21.61 -25.61 9.34
CA ILE A 346 22.02 -26.21 10.62
C ILE A 346 20.82 -26.58 11.49
N GLU A 347 19.80 -25.71 11.60
CA GLU A 347 18.57 -26.00 12.36
C GLU A 347 17.86 -27.24 11.81
N ARG A 348 17.61 -27.31 10.49
CA ARG A 348 16.91 -28.44 9.86
C ARG A 348 17.62 -29.78 10.07
N GLU A 349 18.94 -29.81 9.95
CA GLU A 349 19.74 -31.03 10.18
C GLU A 349 19.84 -31.42 11.68
N LEU A 350 19.57 -30.51 12.61
CA LEU A 350 19.53 -30.79 14.06
C LEU A 350 18.11 -31.13 14.57
N SER A 351 17.06 -30.69 13.89
CA SER A 351 15.65 -30.92 14.29
C SER A 351 15.08 -32.28 13.87
N ASP A 352 15.78 -33.04 13.04
CA ASP A 352 15.35 -34.36 12.57
C ASP A 352 15.74 -35.45 13.60
N GLU A 353 14.74 -36.07 14.25
CA GLU A 353 14.95 -37.04 15.35
C GLU A 353 15.52 -38.40 14.88
N THR A 354 15.70 -38.61 13.57
CA THR A 354 16.26 -39.86 13.03
C THR A 354 17.79 -39.86 13.05
N GLN A 355 18.38 -40.95 13.58
CA GLN A 355 19.81 -41.10 13.92
C GLN A 355 20.77 -40.32 13.00
N VAL A 356 21.40 -39.27 13.57
CA VAL A 356 22.35 -38.40 12.86
C VAL A 356 23.49 -39.22 12.28
N THR A 357 23.46 -39.44 10.97
CA THR A 357 24.39 -40.29 10.23
C THR A 357 25.75 -39.59 10.11
N GLN A 358 26.86 -40.34 10.02
CA GLN A 358 28.20 -39.74 9.95
C GLN A 358 28.38 -38.74 8.79
N GLU A 359 27.63 -38.91 7.71
CA GLU A 359 27.57 -38.00 6.57
C GLU A 359 26.93 -36.64 6.93
N ARG A 360 25.77 -36.65 7.63
CA ARG A 360 25.11 -35.43 8.14
C ARG A 360 26.00 -34.64 9.09
N ILE A 361 26.78 -35.33 9.93
CA ILE A 361 27.78 -34.72 10.83
C ILE A 361 28.90 -34.01 10.04
N GLY A 362 29.28 -34.55 8.88
CA GLY A 362 30.23 -33.91 7.95
C GLY A 362 29.69 -32.60 7.36
N HIS A 363 28.44 -32.61 6.89
CA HIS A 363 27.78 -31.41 6.37
C HIS A 363 27.61 -30.33 7.44
N LEU A 364 27.09 -30.68 8.63
CA LEU A 364 26.97 -29.77 9.77
C LEU A 364 28.30 -29.11 10.16
N SER A 365 29.39 -29.89 10.19
CA SER A 365 30.73 -29.36 10.47
C SER A 365 31.19 -28.33 9.42
N THR A 366 30.80 -28.54 8.17
CA THR A 366 31.17 -27.67 7.03
C THR A 366 30.38 -26.36 7.07
N PHE A 367 29.08 -26.41 7.36
CA PHE A 367 28.25 -25.22 7.49
C PHE A 367 28.67 -24.32 8.65
N VAL A 368 29.03 -24.88 9.81
CA VAL A 368 29.51 -24.09 10.95
C VAL A 368 30.89 -23.46 10.69
N ALA A 369 31.80 -24.16 10.00
CA ALA A 369 33.07 -23.58 9.57
C ALA A 369 32.88 -22.41 8.60
N ALA A 370 31.99 -22.56 7.61
CA ALA A 370 31.64 -21.50 6.67
C ALA A 370 30.97 -20.30 7.36
N LEU A 371 30.09 -20.54 8.34
CA LEU A 371 29.46 -19.50 9.16
C LEU A 371 30.53 -18.68 9.90
N ARG A 372 31.49 -19.34 10.55
CA ARG A 372 32.57 -18.69 11.31
C ARG A 372 33.51 -17.88 10.41
N GLN A 373 33.78 -18.33 9.18
CA GLN A 373 34.55 -17.58 8.20
C GLN A 373 33.84 -16.29 7.76
N ASN A 374 32.53 -16.34 7.50
CA ASN A 374 31.74 -15.16 7.13
C ASN A 374 31.73 -14.10 8.24
N LEU A 375 31.67 -14.50 9.52
CA LEU A 375 31.65 -13.56 10.65
C LEU A 375 33.00 -12.88 10.95
N ASN A 376 34.12 -13.43 10.45
CA ASN A 376 35.45 -12.85 10.64
C ASN A 376 35.87 -11.92 9.49
N ALA A 377 35.28 -12.06 8.29
CA ALA A 377 35.58 -11.22 7.13
C ALA A 377 35.17 -9.74 7.26
N VAL A 378 34.54 -9.36 8.38
CA VAL A 378 34.00 -8.00 8.66
C VAL A 378 35.09 -7.03 9.17
N GLU A 379 36.29 -7.50 9.53
CA GLU A 379 37.29 -6.69 10.25
C GLU A 379 38.22 -5.82 9.38
N GLU A 380 38.39 -6.10 8.09
CA GLU A 380 39.50 -5.52 7.29
C GLU A 380 39.30 -4.05 6.82
N VAL A 381 38.12 -3.46 6.98
CA VAL A 381 37.77 -2.15 6.36
C VAL A 381 38.17 -0.92 7.20
N LYS A 382 38.70 -1.08 8.43
CA LYS A 382 38.88 0.02 9.39
C LYS A 382 40.07 0.98 9.15
N SER A 383 40.87 0.79 8.10
CA SER A 383 42.19 1.44 7.99
C SER A 383 42.32 2.45 6.84
N GLN A 384 41.64 3.61 6.90
CA GLN A 384 42.06 4.93 6.31
C GLN A 384 40.95 6.01 6.35
N LYS A 385 40.94 6.92 7.33
CA LYS A 385 40.32 8.27 7.20
C LYS A 385 41.02 9.35 8.05
N SER A 386 41.37 10.47 7.41
CA SER A 386 41.84 11.78 7.95
C SER A 386 41.95 12.79 6.78
N GLU A 387 41.88 14.12 6.95
CA GLU A 387 41.66 14.94 8.16
C GLU A 387 40.66 16.10 7.86
N VAL A 388 40.87 17.32 8.38
CA VAL A 388 39.90 18.42 8.53
C VAL A 388 40.41 19.76 7.92
N LYS A 389 39.49 20.67 7.46
CA LYS A 389 39.39 22.13 7.82
C LYS A 389 38.92 23.13 6.72
N THR A 390 37.67 23.60 6.90
CA THR A 390 37.18 25.01 7.04
C THR A 390 37.79 26.21 6.26
N GLN A 391 36.94 27.04 5.60
CA GLN A 391 36.72 28.51 5.88
C GLN A 391 35.74 29.21 4.90
N ILE A 392 35.19 30.38 5.29
CA ILE A 392 34.10 31.16 4.62
C ILE A 392 34.51 32.64 4.46
N PRO A 393 34.17 33.32 3.35
CA PRO A 393 33.67 34.71 3.43
C PRO A 393 32.51 35.09 2.45
N LEU A 394 31.87 36.24 2.72
CA LEU A 394 30.76 36.92 2.00
C LEU A 394 31.05 38.45 2.00
N PRO A 395 30.32 39.34 1.29
CA PRO A 395 29.64 39.24 -0.01
C PRO A 395 29.93 40.46 -0.94
N THR A 396 29.37 40.53 -2.17
CA THR A 396 28.96 41.80 -2.81
C THR A 396 27.96 41.58 -3.96
N THR A 397 27.18 42.62 -4.29
CA THR A 397 25.88 42.55 -4.99
C THR A 397 25.92 43.09 -6.42
N ASN A 398 25.06 42.57 -7.32
CA ASN A 398 24.30 43.35 -8.32
C ASN A 398 23.21 42.51 -9.00
N TYR A 399 22.08 43.12 -9.35
CA TYR A 399 20.88 42.45 -9.88
C TYR A 399 20.84 42.40 -11.42
N GLN A 400 20.63 41.20 -11.95
CA GLN A 400 20.02 40.92 -13.26
C GLN A 400 18.91 39.87 -13.04
N LEU A 401 17.85 39.86 -13.86
CA LEU A 401 16.82 38.82 -13.74
C LEU A 401 17.44 37.44 -13.99
N PRO A 402 17.22 36.44 -13.13
CA PRO A 402 17.94 35.18 -13.21
C PRO A 402 17.47 34.35 -14.41
N THR A 403 18.42 34.02 -15.28
CA THR A 403 18.31 32.85 -16.15
C THR A 403 18.41 31.60 -15.29
N THR A 404 17.38 30.75 -15.29
CA THR A 404 17.38 29.51 -14.50
C THR A 404 18.56 28.63 -14.91
N LYS A 405 19.45 28.32 -13.97
CA LYS A 405 20.65 27.51 -14.21
C LYS A 405 20.38 26.05 -13.90
N LEU A 406 20.51 25.19 -14.92
CA LEU A 406 20.34 23.75 -14.79
C LEU A 406 21.72 23.07 -14.89
N LEU A 407 22.08 22.28 -13.88
CA LEU A 407 23.21 21.35 -13.97
C LEU A 407 22.71 19.96 -14.38
N VAL A 408 23.16 19.44 -15.51
CA VAL A 408 22.92 18.06 -15.94
C VAL A 408 24.17 17.23 -15.63
N VAL A 409 24.02 16.21 -14.78
CA VAL A 409 25.09 15.29 -14.40
C VAL A 409 24.80 13.92 -15.01
N ASP A 410 25.41 13.65 -16.17
CA ASP A 410 25.22 12.41 -16.93
C ASP A 410 26.43 12.17 -17.85
N SER A 411 26.88 10.93 -17.92
CA SER A 411 28.00 10.52 -18.79
C SER A 411 27.61 10.33 -20.27
N ASP A 412 26.31 10.22 -20.59
CA ASP A 412 25.83 10.06 -21.97
C ASP A 412 25.89 11.38 -22.76
N ARG A 413 26.76 11.42 -23.79
CA ARG A 413 26.96 12.59 -24.66
C ARG A 413 25.77 12.90 -25.58
N GLN A 414 25.04 11.89 -26.04
CA GLN A 414 23.89 12.10 -26.94
C GLN A 414 22.70 12.63 -26.13
N MET A 415 22.45 12.05 -24.96
CA MET A 415 21.38 12.47 -24.05
C MET A 415 21.63 13.89 -23.50
N THR A 416 22.85 14.19 -23.03
CA THR A 416 23.20 15.53 -22.53
C THR A 416 23.11 16.62 -23.59
N GLN A 417 23.49 16.34 -24.85
CA GLN A 417 23.37 17.30 -25.95
C GLN A 417 21.90 17.57 -26.34
N ALA A 418 21.05 16.54 -26.35
CA ALA A 418 19.62 16.68 -26.58
C ALA A 418 18.93 17.48 -25.46
N LEU A 419 19.24 17.18 -24.20
CA LEU A 419 18.76 17.91 -23.02
C LEU A 419 19.19 19.39 -23.03
N THR A 420 20.44 19.66 -23.40
CA THR A 420 20.96 21.03 -23.50
C THR A 420 20.19 21.84 -24.54
N THR A 421 19.86 21.24 -25.69
CA THR A 421 19.12 21.89 -26.77
C THR A 421 17.68 22.23 -26.34
N GLU A 422 16.99 21.29 -25.70
CA GLU A 422 15.62 21.47 -25.19
C GLU A 422 15.57 22.54 -24.08
N ALA A 423 16.46 22.45 -23.09
CA ALA A 423 16.55 23.38 -21.98
C ALA A 423 16.88 24.82 -22.41
N THR A 424 17.79 24.98 -23.38
CA THR A 424 18.12 26.31 -23.95
C THR A 424 16.91 26.90 -24.66
N THR A 425 16.13 26.07 -25.35
CA THR A 425 14.86 26.48 -25.99
C THR A 425 13.81 26.88 -24.95
N ALA A 426 13.82 26.25 -23.78
CA ALA A 426 13.01 26.61 -22.61
C ALA A 426 13.56 27.81 -21.79
N GLY A 427 14.63 28.46 -22.24
CA GLY A 427 15.23 29.64 -21.58
C GLY A 427 16.10 29.35 -20.36
N MET A 428 16.55 28.09 -20.18
CA MET A 428 17.46 27.69 -19.11
C MET A 428 18.93 27.74 -19.57
N GLU A 429 19.83 28.16 -18.68
CA GLU A 429 21.29 28.08 -18.89
C GLU A 429 21.77 26.71 -18.40
N VAL A 430 22.26 25.85 -19.31
CA VAL A 430 22.69 24.49 -18.96
C VAL A 430 24.20 24.38 -18.80
N VAL A 431 24.60 23.78 -17.68
CA VAL A 431 25.95 23.25 -17.46
C VAL A 431 25.87 21.73 -17.49
N VAL A 432 26.77 21.06 -18.23
CA VAL A 432 26.87 19.60 -18.24
C VAL A 432 28.12 19.19 -17.50
N ALA A 433 27.98 18.26 -16.56
CA ALA A 433 29.07 17.56 -15.92
C ALA A 433 29.00 16.05 -16.22
N ARG A 434 30.13 15.45 -16.57
CA ARG A 434 30.25 14.03 -16.93
C ARG A 434 30.94 13.21 -15.84
N ASP A 435 31.57 13.88 -14.89
CA ASP A 435 32.17 13.28 -13.70
C ASP A 435 31.96 14.14 -12.44
N LEU A 436 32.30 13.55 -11.28
CA LEU A 436 32.08 14.17 -9.97
C LEU A 436 32.89 15.45 -9.78
N SER A 437 34.07 15.56 -10.41
CA SER A 437 34.92 16.75 -10.31
C SER A 437 34.34 17.90 -11.14
N GLU A 438 33.91 17.62 -12.38
CA GLU A 438 33.14 18.57 -13.19
C GLU A 438 31.86 19.02 -12.46
N ALA A 439 31.15 18.09 -11.80
CA ALA A 439 29.88 18.39 -11.12
C ALA A 439 30.07 19.25 -9.86
N GLN A 440 31.10 18.97 -9.05
CA GLN A 440 31.48 19.80 -7.90
C GLN A 440 31.97 21.19 -8.31
N LEU A 441 32.80 21.28 -9.37
CA LEU A 441 33.26 22.54 -9.94
C LEU A 441 32.08 23.36 -10.50
N ALA A 442 31.11 22.71 -11.14
CA ALA A 442 29.90 23.36 -11.63
C ALA A 442 29.08 23.96 -10.48
N ILE A 443 28.78 23.20 -9.41
CA ILE A 443 28.08 23.74 -8.23
C ILE A 443 28.81 24.95 -7.65
N ALA A 444 30.12 24.84 -7.46
CA ALA A 444 30.94 25.88 -6.83
C ALA A 444 31.02 27.16 -7.69
N SER A 445 31.04 27.04 -9.02
CA SER A 445 31.24 28.17 -9.95
C SER A 445 29.93 28.79 -10.46
N THR A 446 28.92 27.99 -10.81
CA THR A 446 27.72 28.47 -11.50
C THR A 446 26.52 28.65 -10.57
N LYS A 447 26.48 27.91 -9.45
CA LYS A 447 25.36 27.81 -8.49
C LYS A 447 24.04 27.49 -9.19
N PRO A 448 23.81 26.22 -9.59
CA PRO A 448 22.60 25.84 -10.32
C PRO A 448 21.34 25.97 -9.45
N ASP A 449 20.26 26.43 -10.06
CA ASP A 449 18.93 26.51 -9.46
C ASP A 449 18.26 25.13 -9.37
N ALA A 450 18.63 24.19 -10.26
CA ALA A 450 18.22 22.79 -10.22
C ALA A 450 19.30 21.85 -10.80
N VAL A 451 19.23 20.57 -10.40
CA VAL A 451 20.09 19.50 -10.92
C VAL A 451 19.26 18.37 -11.54
N LEU A 452 19.68 17.90 -12.70
CA LEU A 452 19.26 16.61 -13.27
C LEU A 452 20.42 15.62 -13.11
N LEU A 453 20.27 14.61 -12.26
CA LEU A 453 21.34 13.70 -11.85
C LEU A 453 21.08 12.27 -12.31
N ASP A 454 21.95 11.69 -13.14
CA ASP A 454 21.99 10.24 -13.32
C ASP A 454 22.67 9.57 -12.12
N LEU A 455 21.96 8.68 -11.44
CA LEU A 455 22.52 7.89 -10.33
C LEU A 455 23.73 7.06 -10.73
N TYR A 456 23.75 6.58 -11.98
CA TYR A 456 24.81 5.72 -12.50
C TYR A 456 25.85 6.48 -13.32
N PHE A 457 25.94 7.81 -13.16
CA PHE A 457 27.01 8.58 -13.78
C PHE A 457 28.39 8.04 -13.37
N CYS A 458 29.31 7.97 -14.34
CA CYS A 458 30.60 7.27 -14.20
C CYS A 458 30.52 5.77 -13.81
N GLN A 459 29.39 5.10 -14.01
CA GLN A 459 29.14 3.69 -13.64
C GLN A 459 29.23 3.40 -12.13
N ASN A 460 29.20 4.41 -11.25
CA ASN A 460 29.24 4.20 -9.80
C ASN A 460 28.04 4.84 -9.08
N ARG A 461 27.08 4.00 -8.67
CA ARG A 461 25.88 4.40 -7.91
C ARG A 461 26.20 5.14 -6.61
N GLU A 462 27.25 4.75 -5.89
CA GLU A 462 27.59 5.40 -4.61
C GLU A 462 27.99 6.86 -4.81
N HIS A 463 28.68 7.18 -5.91
CA HIS A 463 29.00 8.57 -6.25
C HIS A 463 27.72 9.37 -6.56
N GLY A 464 26.75 8.78 -7.26
CA GLY A 464 25.40 9.31 -7.44
C GLY A 464 24.74 9.73 -6.12
N LEU A 465 24.68 8.80 -5.17
CA LEU A 465 24.00 8.98 -3.89
C LEU A 465 24.74 9.95 -2.96
N GLN A 466 26.07 9.86 -2.86
CA GLN A 466 26.89 10.81 -2.08
C GLN A 466 26.75 12.24 -2.61
N PHE A 467 26.73 12.40 -3.93
CA PHE A 467 26.54 13.71 -4.57
C PHE A 467 25.14 14.26 -4.35
N LEU A 468 24.10 13.42 -4.45
CA LEU A 468 22.72 13.77 -4.12
C LEU A 468 22.56 14.22 -2.67
N SER A 469 23.14 13.49 -1.72
CA SER A 469 23.18 13.89 -0.30
C SER A 469 23.86 15.24 -0.12
N THR A 470 24.92 15.53 -0.88
CA THR A 470 25.60 16.82 -0.86
C THR A 470 24.70 17.96 -1.39
N LEU A 471 23.91 17.71 -2.43
CA LEU A 471 22.95 18.67 -2.99
C LEU A 471 21.79 18.98 -2.05
N ALA A 472 21.26 17.96 -1.35
CA ALA A 472 20.17 18.11 -0.38
C ALA A 472 20.63 18.79 0.92
N ASN A 473 21.89 18.63 1.31
CA ASN A 473 22.47 19.31 2.48
C ASN A 473 23.09 20.69 2.16
N ALA A 474 23.04 21.14 0.90
CA ALA A 474 23.45 22.49 0.52
C ALA A 474 22.54 23.56 1.17
N GLN A 475 23.05 24.78 1.32
CA GLN A 475 22.27 25.91 1.84
C GLN A 475 22.23 27.05 0.79
N PRO A 476 21.08 27.28 0.12
CA PRO A 476 19.83 26.50 0.17
C PRO A 476 19.94 25.12 -0.51
N PRO A 477 19.05 24.16 -0.18
CA PRO A 477 19.07 22.82 -0.78
C PRO A 477 18.62 22.86 -2.24
N ILE A 478 19.43 22.27 -3.13
CA ILE A 478 19.23 22.39 -4.57
C ILE A 478 18.22 21.32 -5.06
N PRO A 479 17.10 21.68 -5.71
CA PRO A 479 16.16 20.71 -6.27
C PRO A 479 16.86 19.76 -7.22
N THR A 480 16.84 18.47 -6.89
CA THR A 480 17.48 17.44 -7.70
C THR A 480 16.42 16.48 -8.23
N VAL A 481 16.33 16.37 -9.56
CA VAL A 481 15.56 15.34 -10.27
C VAL A 481 16.52 14.24 -10.68
N VAL A 482 16.16 12.99 -10.41
CA VAL A 482 17.09 11.87 -10.50
C VAL A 482 16.70 10.91 -11.63
N LEU A 483 17.63 10.62 -12.52
CA LEU A 483 17.49 9.59 -13.55
C LEU A 483 17.87 8.23 -12.96
N THR A 484 16.98 7.24 -13.09
CA THR A 484 17.22 5.86 -12.64
C THR A 484 17.25 4.90 -13.81
N ALA A 485 18.00 3.80 -13.65
CA ALA A 485 17.88 2.64 -14.52
C ALA A 485 16.46 2.02 -14.43
N PRO A 486 16.04 1.22 -15.43
CA PRO A 486 14.85 0.39 -15.33
C PRO A 486 14.88 -0.53 -14.09
N GLN A 487 13.71 -0.77 -13.50
CA GLN A 487 13.50 -1.67 -12.34
C GLN A 487 14.19 -1.32 -11.01
N SER A 488 14.94 -0.23 -10.91
CA SER A 488 15.63 0.11 -9.66
C SER A 488 14.80 0.93 -8.67
N PHE A 489 13.85 0.27 -7.99
CA PHE A 489 13.10 0.88 -6.87
C PHE A 489 14.01 1.18 -5.68
N ALA A 490 14.99 0.32 -5.40
CA ALA A 490 15.94 0.51 -4.30
C ALA A 490 16.66 1.88 -4.40
N ASP A 491 17.18 2.23 -5.59
CA ASP A 491 17.84 3.52 -5.76
C ASP A 491 16.85 4.70 -5.71
N ARG A 492 15.58 4.51 -6.08
CA ARG A 492 14.55 5.56 -5.94
C ARG A 492 14.24 5.83 -4.47
N VAL A 493 14.10 4.78 -3.66
CA VAL A 493 13.91 4.91 -2.21
C VAL A 493 15.12 5.56 -1.56
N GLU A 494 16.33 5.15 -1.93
CA GLU A 494 17.55 5.71 -1.37
C GLU A 494 17.75 7.17 -1.80
N ALA A 495 17.53 7.49 -3.08
CA ALA A 495 17.58 8.85 -3.58
C ALA A 495 16.48 9.75 -2.99
N ALA A 496 15.27 9.22 -2.73
CA ALA A 496 14.22 9.94 -2.03
C ALA A 496 14.63 10.31 -0.60
N ARG A 497 15.17 9.34 0.16
CA ARG A 497 15.72 9.57 1.51
C ARG A 497 16.85 10.61 1.52
N LEU A 498 17.64 10.65 0.46
CA LEU A 498 18.73 11.62 0.27
C LEU A 498 18.27 12.96 -0.35
N GLY A 499 16.96 13.21 -0.47
CA GLY A 499 16.41 14.52 -0.81
C GLY A 499 16.12 14.78 -2.30
N ALA A 500 16.09 13.75 -3.15
CA ALA A 500 15.61 13.89 -4.52
C ALA A 500 14.12 14.30 -4.56
N ARG A 501 13.78 15.29 -5.41
CA ARG A 501 12.40 15.80 -5.53
C ARG A 501 11.53 15.02 -6.53
N SER A 502 12.13 14.33 -7.49
CA SER A 502 11.42 13.56 -8.51
C SER A 502 12.36 12.55 -9.19
N PHE A 503 11.78 11.53 -9.83
CA PHE A 503 12.49 10.44 -10.49
C PHE A 503 12.02 10.28 -11.93
N LEU A 504 12.96 10.04 -12.84
CA LEU A 504 12.67 9.73 -14.24
C LEU A 504 13.40 8.44 -14.63
N GLN A 505 12.76 7.59 -15.40
CA GLN A 505 13.32 6.29 -15.79
C GLN A 505 13.99 6.38 -17.16
N LYS A 506 15.27 6.03 -17.28
CA LYS A 506 15.92 5.92 -18.60
C LYS A 506 15.25 4.80 -19.44
N PRO A 507 14.99 5.02 -20.74
CA PRO A 507 15.24 6.24 -21.53
C PRO A 507 14.20 7.34 -21.28
N VAL A 508 14.66 8.59 -21.13
CA VAL A 508 13.80 9.77 -20.87
C VAL A 508 13.80 10.71 -22.09
N PRO A 509 12.63 11.07 -22.65
CA PRO A 509 12.51 12.14 -23.65
C PRO A 509 12.96 13.50 -23.07
N PRO A 510 13.78 14.31 -23.78
CA PRO A 510 14.27 15.59 -23.26
C PRO A 510 13.18 16.52 -22.74
N ALA A 511 12.08 16.70 -23.49
CA ALA A 511 10.95 17.54 -23.07
C ALA A 511 10.32 17.08 -21.74
N GLN A 512 10.27 15.77 -21.47
CA GLN A 512 9.77 15.22 -20.19
C GLN A 512 10.72 15.54 -19.04
N ALA A 513 12.04 15.50 -19.27
CA ALA A 513 13.03 15.88 -18.27
C ALA A 513 12.97 17.38 -17.94
N ILE A 514 12.82 18.25 -18.94
CA ILE A 514 12.69 19.69 -18.72
C ILE A 514 11.37 20.04 -18.01
N ALA A 515 10.26 19.36 -18.35
CA ALA A 515 9.00 19.50 -17.62
C ALA A 515 9.11 19.10 -16.14
N ALA A 516 9.80 18.01 -15.83
CA ALA A 516 10.05 17.57 -14.46
C ALA A 516 10.96 18.53 -13.68
N ILE A 517 11.97 19.11 -14.32
CA ILE A 517 12.82 20.17 -13.73
C ILE A 517 12.00 21.43 -13.45
N ALA A 518 11.19 21.88 -14.40
CA ALA A 518 10.30 23.02 -14.21
C ALA A 518 9.31 22.79 -13.05
N GLN A 519 8.76 21.58 -12.91
CA GLN A 519 7.92 21.20 -11.78
C GLN A 519 8.69 21.18 -10.46
N ALA A 520 9.92 20.65 -10.42
CA ALA A 520 10.77 20.60 -9.24
C ALA A 520 11.22 22.01 -8.76
N LEU A 521 11.33 22.96 -9.67
CA LEU A 521 11.57 24.39 -9.40
C LEU A 521 10.32 25.10 -8.85
N GLN A 522 9.13 24.75 -9.33
CA GLN A 522 7.86 25.33 -8.86
C GLN A 522 7.43 24.82 -7.47
N THR A 523 7.84 23.62 -7.06
CA THR A 523 7.42 22.98 -5.80
C THR A 523 8.29 23.35 -4.59
N SER A 524 8.40 24.64 -4.29
CA SER A 524 9.06 25.13 -3.07
C SER A 524 8.16 25.10 -1.82
N THR A 525 7.48 23.97 -1.56
CA THR A 525 6.91 23.56 -0.25
C THR A 525 6.59 22.07 -0.28
N THR A 526 7.19 21.28 0.62
CA THR A 526 6.72 19.92 0.93
C THR A 526 5.49 20.01 1.85
N PRO A 527 4.31 19.46 1.48
CA PRO A 527 3.20 19.34 2.40
C PRO A 527 3.44 18.13 3.31
N GLU A 528 4.07 18.38 4.47
CA GLU A 528 4.28 17.44 5.58
C GLU A 528 2.95 16.76 5.96
N ALA A 529 2.69 15.58 5.41
CA ALA A 529 1.47 14.84 5.75
C ALA A 529 1.61 14.31 7.18
N LYS A 530 0.53 14.46 7.95
CA LYS A 530 0.46 14.07 9.35
C LYS A 530 -0.08 12.66 9.48
N LEU A 531 0.65 11.79 10.17
CA LEU A 531 0.21 10.43 10.47
C LEU A 531 0.04 10.26 11.98
N MET A 532 -1.06 9.66 12.39
CA MET A 532 -1.28 9.24 13.78
C MET A 532 -1.20 7.73 13.86
N LEU A 533 -0.36 7.22 14.76
CA LEU A 533 -0.12 5.80 14.98
C LEU A 533 -0.63 5.42 16.37
N VAL A 534 -1.50 4.40 16.44
CA VAL A 534 -2.12 3.93 17.68
C VAL A 534 -1.94 2.42 17.79
N ASP A 535 -1.15 1.99 18.75
CA ASP A 535 -0.74 0.58 18.96
C ASP A 535 -0.23 0.46 20.40
N ASP A 536 -0.62 -0.56 21.17
CA ASP A 536 -0.22 -0.67 22.57
C ASP A 536 1.20 -1.24 22.77
N ASP A 537 1.86 -1.73 21.71
CA ASP A 537 3.29 -2.05 21.71
C ASP A 537 4.15 -0.79 21.42
N PRO A 538 4.77 -0.16 22.44
CA PRO A 538 5.65 0.99 22.21
C PRO A 538 6.88 0.65 21.36
N GLN A 539 7.32 -0.60 21.33
CA GLN A 539 8.45 -1.02 20.47
C GLN A 539 8.02 -1.06 19.00
N LEU A 540 6.76 -1.37 18.71
CA LEU A 540 6.22 -1.28 17.34
C LEU A 540 6.06 0.18 16.93
N LEU A 541 5.53 1.04 17.81
CA LEU A 541 5.45 2.49 17.55
C LEU A 541 6.82 3.10 17.22
N GLU A 542 7.87 2.80 18.00
CA GLU A 542 9.24 3.29 17.74
C GLU A 542 9.80 2.76 16.40
N ARG A 543 9.59 1.48 16.08
CA ARG A 543 9.97 0.91 14.78
C ARG A 543 9.25 1.57 13.60
N LEU A 544 7.96 1.86 13.75
CA LEU A 544 7.16 2.54 12.73
C LEU A 544 7.54 4.01 12.59
N GLN A 545 7.96 4.67 13.68
CA GLN A 545 8.52 6.02 13.63
C GLN A 545 9.78 6.07 12.76
N VAL A 546 10.77 5.23 13.08
CA VAL A 546 12.04 5.15 12.31
C VAL A 546 11.80 4.77 10.83
N LEU A 547 10.76 4.00 10.54
CA LEU A 547 10.36 3.66 9.17
C LEU A 547 9.78 4.86 8.39
N LEU A 548 8.92 5.65 9.02
CA LEU A 548 8.06 6.64 8.36
C LEU A 548 8.62 8.07 8.40
N GLU A 549 9.34 8.48 9.43
CA GLU A 549 9.96 9.82 9.50
C GLU A 549 10.86 10.17 8.31
N PRO A 550 11.70 9.25 7.76
CA PRO A 550 12.54 9.54 6.60
C PRO A 550 11.78 9.91 5.31
N TRP A 551 10.46 9.71 5.28
CA TRP A 551 9.59 10.08 4.16
C TRP A 551 9.00 11.49 4.30
N GLY A 552 9.41 12.25 5.33
CA GLY A 552 8.93 13.62 5.57
C GLY A 552 7.53 13.70 6.17
N PHE A 553 7.05 12.61 6.77
CA PHE A 553 5.79 12.58 7.51
C PHE A 553 5.98 13.17 8.90
N ARG A 554 5.01 13.98 9.36
CA ARG A 554 4.91 14.34 10.79
C ARG A 554 4.13 13.27 11.51
N LEU A 555 4.73 12.66 12.53
CA LEU A 555 4.12 11.56 13.26
C LEU A 555 3.63 12.00 14.65
N THR A 556 2.54 11.42 15.12
CA THR A 556 2.24 11.33 16.56
C THR A 556 2.01 9.87 16.91
N LEU A 557 2.63 9.43 18.01
CA LEU A 557 2.55 8.07 18.51
C LEU A 557 1.62 8.03 19.73
N LEU A 558 0.78 7.01 19.81
CA LEU A 558 -0.19 6.85 20.89
C LEU A 558 -0.25 5.39 21.38
N ALA A 559 0.32 5.12 22.55
CA ALA A 559 0.26 3.81 23.19
C ALA A 559 -0.98 3.61 24.08
N ASP A 560 -1.69 4.69 24.44
CA ASP A 560 -2.88 4.65 25.30
C ASP A 560 -4.13 5.03 24.48
N PRO A 561 -5.00 4.05 24.12
CA PRO A 561 -6.18 4.33 23.31
C PRO A 561 -7.21 5.20 24.04
N GLN A 562 -7.15 5.37 25.37
CA GLN A 562 -8.07 6.30 26.07
C GLN A 562 -7.86 7.76 25.66
N GLN A 563 -6.62 8.14 25.32
CA GLN A 563 -6.28 9.51 24.93
C GLN A 563 -6.54 9.79 23.43
N PHE A 564 -7.03 8.78 22.68
CA PHE A 564 -7.24 8.84 21.24
C PHE A 564 -7.92 10.12 20.75
N TRP A 565 -9.08 10.46 21.33
CA TRP A 565 -9.86 11.61 20.86
C TRP A 565 -9.13 12.94 21.06
N HIS A 566 -8.46 13.09 22.20
CA HIS A 566 -7.66 14.29 22.51
C HIS A 566 -6.51 14.49 21.52
N TYR A 567 -5.83 13.41 21.12
CA TYR A 567 -4.78 13.50 20.11
C TYR A 567 -5.34 13.73 18.70
N LEU A 568 -6.47 13.09 18.34
CA LEU A 568 -7.10 13.26 17.04
C LEU A 568 -7.51 14.73 16.78
N GLU A 569 -8.20 15.35 17.74
CA GLU A 569 -8.68 16.73 17.63
C GLU A 569 -7.54 17.77 17.56
N ASN A 570 -6.48 17.57 18.34
CA ASN A 570 -5.35 18.49 18.44
C ASN A 570 -4.32 18.31 17.32
N PHE A 571 -3.93 17.07 17.03
CA PHE A 571 -2.92 16.78 16.02
C PHE A 571 -3.48 16.95 14.60
N ARG A 572 -4.73 16.56 14.38
CA ARG A 572 -5.42 16.53 13.08
C ARG A 572 -4.61 15.78 12.00
N PRO A 573 -4.53 14.44 12.07
CA PRO A 573 -3.83 13.64 11.07
C PRO A 573 -4.51 13.67 9.70
N ASP A 574 -3.72 13.45 8.64
CA ASP A 574 -4.17 13.20 7.27
C ASP A 574 -4.44 11.70 7.00
N LEU A 575 -3.89 10.80 7.82
CA LEU A 575 -4.12 9.36 7.82
C LEU A 575 -3.85 8.77 9.21
N LEU A 576 -4.64 7.75 9.56
CA LEU A 576 -4.59 7.05 10.84
C LEU A 576 -4.13 5.59 10.64
N ILE A 577 -3.21 5.13 11.49
CA ILE A 577 -2.78 3.74 11.58
C ILE A 577 -3.22 3.21 12.95
N LEU A 578 -4.06 2.17 12.96
CA LEU A 578 -4.63 1.56 14.18
C LEU A 578 -4.23 0.10 14.31
N ASP A 579 -3.79 -0.34 15.48
CA ASP A 579 -3.83 -1.76 15.82
C ASP A 579 -5.27 -2.23 16.04
N ILE A 580 -5.56 -3.48 15.68
CA ILE A 580 -6.84 -4.11 15.95
C ILE A 580 -6.97 -4.45 17.45
N GLU A 581 -5.94 -5.06 18.04
CA GLU A 581 -6.01 -5.72 19.34
C GLU A 581 -5.35 -4.92 20.47
N MET A 582 -6.00 -3.82 20.89
CA MET A 582 -5.52 -3.01 22.02
C MET A 582 -6.32 -3.26 23.32
N PRO A 583 -5.71 -3.11 24.51
CA PRO A 583 -6.41 -3.18 25.79
C PRO A 583 -7.50 -2.11 25.94
N GLN A 584 -8.61 -2.49 26.58
CA GLN A 584 -9.73 -1.63 26.99
C GLN A 584 -10.60 -1.06 25.85
N LEU A 585 -10.00 -0.60 24.75
CA LEU A 585 -10.65 -0.08 23.55
C LEU A 585 -9.94 -0.69 22.34
N SER A 586 -10.64 -1.48 21.52
CA SER A 586 -10.04 -2.03 20.30
C SER A 586 -9.97 -0.97 19.20
N GLY A 587 -9.04 -1.11 18.25
CA GLY A 587 -9.00 -0.20 17.10
C GLY A 587 -10.28 -0.30 16.24
N ILE A 588 -10.98 -1.43 16.30
CA ILE A 588 -12.28 -1.62 15.66
C ILE A 588 -13.31 -0.66 16.26
N ASP A 589 -13.37 -0.55 17.59
CA ASP A 589 -14.28 0.38 18.29
C ASP A 589 -13.91 1.84 17.96
N LEU A 590 -12.62 2.18 17.95
CA LEU A 590 -12.14 3.51 17.56
C LEU A 590 -12.53 3.86 16.12
N CYS A 591 -12.41 2.92 15.18
CA CYS A 591 -12.83 3.12 13.79
C CYS A 591 -14.34 3.35 13.67
N GLN A 592 -15.18 2.63 14.43
CA GLN A 592 -16.63 2.91 14.45
C GLN A 592 -16.93 4.33 14.91
N VAL A 593 -16.26 4.80 15.97
CA VAL A 593 -16.44 6.17 16.48
C VAL A 593 -15.99 7.20 15.44
N VAL A 594 -14.81 7.03 14.83
CA VAL A 594 -14.30 7.91 13.77
C VAL A 594 -15.23 7.95 12.55
N ARG A 595 -15.77 6.81 12.12
CA ARG A 595 -16.68 6.73 10.96
C ARG A 595 -18.04 7.36 11.20
N ASN A 596 -18.53 7.33 12.44
CA ASN A 596 -19.80 7.95 12.82
C ASN A 596 -19.67 9.47 13.09
N ASP A 597 -18.46 10.00 13.24
CA ASP A 597 -18.23 11.43 13.45
C ASP A 597 -18.26 12.21 12.12
N PRO A 598 -19.10 13.26 11.97
CA PRO A 598 -19.20 14.02 10.72
C PRO A 598 -17.93 14.74 10.27
N GLN A 599 -17.03 15.10 11.19
CA GLN A 599 -15.76 15.76 10.90
C GLN A 599 -14.67 14.75 10.48
N TRP A 600 -14.68 13.54 11.06
CA TRP A 600 -13.62 12.55 10.89
C TRP A 600 -13.99 11.33 10.03
N SER A 601 -15.25 11.19 9.63
CA SER A 601 -15.75 10.05 8.82
C SER A 601 -14.92 9.75 7.56
N GLU A 602 -14.31 10.76 6.95
CA GLU A 602 -13.50 10.68 5.72
C GLU A 602 -12.00 10.45 5.95
N LEU A 603 -11.53 10.41 7.20
CA LEU A 603 -10.11 10.20 7.53
C LEU A 603 -9.66 8.81 7.06
N PRO A 604 -8.60 8.66 6.23
CA PRO A 604 -8.09 7.35 5.84
C PRO A 604 -7.61 6.54 7.06
N ILE A 605 -8.06 5.28 7.18
CA ILE A 605 -7.67 4.36 8.27
C ILE A 605 -7.03 3.10 7.68
N ILE A 606 -5.79 2.82 8.11
CA ILE A 606 -5.07 1.57 7.87
C ILE A 606 -5.01 0.78 9.18
N PHE A 607 -5.41 -0.47 9.16
CA PHE A 607 -5.26 -1.36 10.31
C PHE A 607 -3.93 -2.13 10.31
N LEU A 608 -3.39 -2.41 11.50
CA LEU A 608 -2.35 -3.41 11.71
C LEU A 608 -3.01 -4.64 12.34
N SER A 609 -2.73 -5.83 11.82
CA SER A 609 -3.33 -7.09 12.30
C SER A 609 -2.29 -8.15 12.61
N ALA A 610 -2.27 -8.66 13.85
CA ALA A 610 -1.57 -9.91 14.16
C ALA A 610 -2.32 -11.17 13.68
N ARG A 611 -3.59 -11.02 13.26
CA ARG A 611 -4.45 -12.11 12.82
C ARG A 611 -4.56 -12.18 11.31
N THR A 612 -4.55 -13.41 10.81
CA THR A 612 -4.77 -13.75 9.39
C THR A 612 -6.08 -14.49 9.16
N ASP A 613 -6.98 -14.55 10.15
CA ASP A 613 -8.30 -15.18 9.97
C ASP A 613 -9.27 -14.26 9.21
N ALA A 614 -9.93 -14.84 8.21
CA ALA A 614 -10.82 -14.12 7.31
C ALA A 614 -11.98 -13.44 8.03
N GLU A 615 -12.53 -14.06 9.09
CA GLU A 615 -13.66 -13.51 9.85
C GLU A 615 -13.29 -12.18 10.53
N THR A 616 -12.09 -12.08 11.14
CA THR A 616 -11.60 -10.82 11.73
C THR A 616 -11.35 -9.77 10.66
N ILE A 617 -10.70 -10.12 9.54
CA ILE A 617 -10.42 -9.19 8.43
C ILE A 617 -11.74 -8.68 7.82
N HIS A 618 -12.71 -9.57 7.61
CA HIS A 618 -14.04 -9.25 7.08
C HIS A 618 -14.76 -8.23 7.97
N ARG A 619 -14.73 -8.41 9.30
CA ARG A 619 -15.31 -7.47 10.28
C ARG A 619 -14.65 -6.09 10.23
N VAL A 620 -13.33 -6.02 10.11
CA VAL A 620 -12.58 -4.75 10.01
C VAL A 620 -13.04 -3.92 8.81
N PHE A 621 -13.24 -4.55 7.65
CA PHE A 621 -13.73 -3.87 6.46
C PHE A 621 -15.21 -3.49 6.48
N ILE A 622 -16.09 -4.33 7.07
CA ILE A 622 -17.50 -3.98 7.32
C ILE A 622 -17.59 -2.68 8.13
N ILE A 623 -16.68 -2.50 9.08
CA ILE A 623 -16.66 -1.38 10.02
C ILE A 623 -16.07 -0.09 9.41
N GLY A 624 -15.56 -0.15 8.18
CA GLY A 624 -15.16 1.04 7.42
C GLY A 624 -13.65 1.22 7.24
N ALA A 625 -12.82 0.21 7.53
CA ALA A 625 -11.38 0.25 7.23
C ALA A 625 -11.08 0.50 5.75
N ASP A 626 -10.08 1.32 5.42
CA ASP A 626 -9.68 1.59 4.03
C ASP A 626 -8.51 0.72 3.57
N ASP A 627 -7.76 0.14 4.50
CA ASP A 627 -6.73 -0.87 4.26
C ASP A 627 -6.37 -1.64 5.53
N TYR A 628 -5.59 -2.71 5.40
CA TYR A 628 -4.88 -3.31 6.53
C TYR A 628 -3.52 -3.89 6.12
N VAL A 629 -2.65 -4.09 7.10
CA VAL A 629 -1.30 -4.65 6.98
C VAL A 629 -1.10 -5.73 8.04
N ASN A 630 -0.57 -6.88 7.65
CA ASN A 630 -0.28 -7.95 8.59
C ASN A 630 0.98 -7.63 9.42
N LYS A 631 0.93 -7.94 10.72
CA LYS A 631 2.10 -8.01 11.61
C LYS A 631 2.78 -9.38 11.37
N PRO A 632 4.11 -9.47 11.26
CA PRO A 632 5.10 -8.39 11.37
C PRO A 632 5.07 -7.46 10.15
N VAL A 633 5.04 -6.15 10.43
CA VAL A 633 4.91 -5.11 9.40
C VAL A 633 6.13 -5.08 8.49
N ILE A 634 5.90 -5.21 7.18
CA ILE A 634 6.92 -5.10 6.16
C ILE A 634 7.05 -3.62 5.75
N GLY A 635 8.18 -3.01 6.09
CA GLY A 635 8.38 -1.56 5.96
C GLY A 635 8.03 -0.95 4.60
N PRO A 636 8.60 -1.43 3.49
CA PRO A 636 8.26 -0.94 2.15
C PRO A 636 6.78 -1.10 1.76
N GLU A 637 6.12 -2.16 2.22
CA GLU A 637 4.69 -2.40 1.94
C GLU A 637 3.81 -1.34 2.65
N LEU A 638 4.05 -1.11 3.95
CA LEU A 638 3.30 -0.11 4.71
C LEU A 638 3.48 1.30 4.10
N VAL A 639 4.71 1.67 3.72
CA VAL A 639 4.96 2.97 3.08
C VAL A 639 4.17 3.10 1.76
N ALA A 640 4.23 2.08 0.90
CA ALA A 640 3.51 2.11 -0.38
C ALA A 640 1.99 2.25 -0.17
N ARG A 641 1.42 1.53 0.81
CA ARG A 641 0.01 1.68 1.21
C ARG A 641 -0.30 3.09 1.73
N VAL A 642 0.51 3.63 2.66
CA VAL A 642 0.34 4.99 3.21
C VAL A 642 0.37 6.06 2.11
N LEU A 643 1.35 6.00 1.20
CA LEU A 643 1.46 6.94 0.09
C LEU A 643 0.25 6.86 -0.85
N ASN A 644 -0.15 5.65 -1.27
CA ASN A 644 -1.31 5.43 -2.13
C ASN A 644 -2.63 5.90 -1.48
N ARG A 645 -2.77 5.81 -0.15
CA ARG A 645 -3.94 6.31 0.58
C ARG A 645 -3.92 7.85 0.72
N LEU A 646 -2.77 8.45 1.02
CA LEU A 646 -2.61 9.91 1.12
C LEU A 646 -2.81 10.62 -0.23
N GLU A 647 -2.24 10.12 -1.32
CA GLU A 647 -2.35 10.73 -2.65
C GLU A 647 -3.82 10.80 -3.09
N ARG A 648 -4.54 9.68 -2.93
CA ARG A 648 -5.98 9.61 -3.28
C ARG A 648 -6.84 10.50 -2.39
N SER A 649 -6.53 10.63 -1.10
CA SER A 649 -7.23 11.56 -0.20
C SER A 649 -7.04 13.03 -0.63
N LYS A 650 -5.80 13.42 -0.95
CA LYS A 650 -5.46 14.78 -1.44
C LYS A 650 -6.18 15.11 -2.75
N ILE A 651 -6.18 14.18 -3.73
CA ILE A 651 -6.86 14.36 -5.02
C ILE A 651 -8.39 14.46 -4.83
N ARG A 652 -8.98 13.66 -3.94
CA ARG A 652 -10.41 13.72 -3.63
C ARG A 652 -10.80 15.07 -3.02
N HIS A 653 -10.01 15.59 -2.08
CA HIS A 653 -10.21 16.93 -1.52
C HIS A 653 -10.15 18.02 -2.61
N GLN A 654 -9.19 17.95 -3.53
CA GLN A 654 -9.10 18.88 -4.67
C GLN A 654 -10.31 18.79 -5.59
N MET A 655 -10.82 17.59 -5.91
CA MET A 655 -12.03 17.44 -6.71
C MET A 655 -13.28 18.02 -6.03
N LEU A 656 -13.46 17.78 -4.73
CA LEU A 656 -14.57 18.33 -3.96
C LEU A 656 -14.52 19.87 -3.89
N GLN A 657 -13.33 20.46 -3.76
CA GLN A 657 -13.15 21.90 -3.82
C GLN A 657 -13.46 22.46 -5.22
N LEU A 658 -12.99 21.80 -6.29
CA LEU A 658 -13.29 22.21 -7.67
C LEU A 658 -14.79 22.10 -8.01
N GLN A 659 -15.48 21.09 -7.48
CA GLN A 659 -16.94 20.97 -7.62
C GLN A 659 -17.68 22.09 -6.89
N LYS A 660 -17.32 22.38 -5.62
CA LYS A 660 -17.87 23.51 -4.86
C LYS A 660 -17.61 24.85 -5.55
N ALA A 661 -16.40 25.06 -6.08
CA ALA A 661 -16.05 26.27 -6.83
C ALA A 661 -16.90 26.43 -8.10
N LYS A 662 -17.11 25.35 -8.88
CA LYS A 662 -17.97 25.39 -10.06
C LYS A 662 -19.43 25.71 -9.73
N LEU A 663 -19.96 25.16 -8.62
CA LEU A 663 -21.31 25.48 -8.13
C LEU A 663 -21.42 26.96 -7.74
N MET A 664 -20.43 27.50 -7.02
CA MET A 664 -20.36 28.93 -6.64
C MET A 664 -20.23 29.90 -7.82
N THR A 665 -19.69 29.45 -8.97
CA THR A 665 -19.63 30.25 -10.21
C THR A 665 -20.82 30.02 -11.15
N SER A 666 -21.84 29.27 -10.71
CA SER A 666 -23.07 28.98 -11.47
C SER A 666 -24.29 29.72 -10.94
N GLU A 667 -24.14 30.48 -9.86
CA GLU A 667 -25.10 31.45 -9.31
C GLU A 667 -24.71 32.89 -9.71
#